data_AF-A0A6G1AWY8-F1
#
_entry.id   AF-A0A6G1AWY8-F1
#
_cell.length_a   1.000
_cell.length_b   1.000
_cell.length_c   1.000
_cell.angle_alpha   90.00
_cell.angle_beta   90.00
_cell.angle_gamma   90.00
#
_symmetry.space_group_name_H-M   'P 1'
#
loop_
_entity.id
_entity.type
_entity.pdbx_description
1 polymer ?
#
loop_
_entity_poly.entity_id
_entity_poly.type
_entity_poly.pdbx_seq_one_letter_code
_entity_poly.pdbx_strand_id
1 'polypeptide(L)'
;MERRTWTLQCTAFALFCAWYALNSVKAKRQFVNEWAAEIPGGPDAASAIAEELGYDLLGQIGSLENHYLFKHKNHPRRSRRSALHITKRLSDDDRVIWAEQQYEKERSKRSVLRDSVLNLFNDPMWNQQWYLQDTRMTAALPKLDLHVIPVWQKGITGKGVVITVLDDGLEWNHTDIYANYDPEASYDFNDNDHDPFPRYDPTNENKHGTRCAGEIAMQANNHKCGVGVAYNSKVGGIRMLDGIVTDAIEASSIGFNPGHVDIYSASWGPNDDGKTVEGPGRLAQKAFEYGVKQGRQGKGSIFVWASGNGGRQGDNCDCDGYTDSIYTISISSASQQGLSPWYAEKCSSTLATSYSSGDYTDQRITSADLHNDCTETHTGTSASAPLAAGIFALALEANPNLTWRDMQHLVVWTSEYDPLANNPGWKKNGAGLMVNSRFGFGLLNAKALVDLADPRTWTSVPEKKECVVKDNEFEPRALKGNGEVIIEIPTRACEEQENAIKSLEHVQFEATIEYSRRGDLHVTLTSAAGTSTVLLAERERDTSPNGFKNWDFMSVHTWGENPIGTWTLRITDMSGRMQNEGRIVNWKLILHGTSSQPEHMKQPRVYTSYNTVQNDRRGVEKMVDPGEEQPTQQNLKKNPLVSKSTSGDGTGDRKDELAEAAPSEAMLRLLQNAFSKNSPPKQSPKKPPSAKLNIPYENFYEALEKLNKPSQLKDSEDSLYNDYVDVFYNTKPYKHRDDRLLQALVDILREEN
;
A
#
# COMPACT_ATOMS: atom_id res chain seq x y z
N MET A 1 28.59 -74.88 3.21
CA MET A 1 29.57 -74.35 2.21
C MET A 1 29.38 -72.86 1.91
N GLU A 2 28.28 -72.24 2.36
CA GLU A 2 27.70 -71.03 1.78
C GLU A 2 28.48 -69.73 1.99
N ARG A 3 29.38 -69.65 2.98
CA ARG A 3 30.17 -68.41 3.19
C ARG A 3 31.11 -68.08 2.02
N ARG A 4 31.53 -69.05 1.21
CA ARG A 4 32.39 -68.80 0.02
C ARG A 4 31.61 -68.33 -1.21
N THR A 5 30.38 -68.79 -1.42
CA THR A 5 29.56 -68.39 -2.58
C THR A 5 29.11 -66.94 -2.45
N TRP A 6 28.70 -66.51 -1.25
CA TRP A 6 28.37 -65.10 -0.98
C TRP A 6 29.56 -64.17 -1.25
N THR A 7 30.76 -64.47 -0.74
CA THR A 7 31.94 -63.63 -1.00
C THR A 7 32.26 -63.55 -2.49
N LEU A 8 32.14 -64.65 -3.24
CA LEU A 8 32.37 -64.67 -4.69
C LEU A 8 31.36 -63.80 -5.44
N GLN A 9 30.06 -63.91 -5.11
CA GLN A 9 29.02 -63.06 -5.72
C GLN A 9 29.22 -61.57 -5.39
N CYS A 10 29.55 -61.22 -4.14
CA CYS A 10 29.87 -59.84 -3.77
C CYS A 10 31.10 -59.32 -4.52
N THR A 11 32.18 -60.10 -4.67
CA THR A 11 33.35 -59.68 -5.46
C THR A 11 33.04 -59.54 -6.96
N ALA A 12 32.23 -60.43 -7.53
CA ALA A 12 31.82 -60.34 -8.92
C ALA A 12 30.95 -59.10 -9.18
N PHE A 13 30.01 -58.80 -8.28
CA PHE A 13 29.17 -57.60 -8.36
C PHE A 13 29.99 -56.32 -8.17
N ALA A 14 30.92 -56.29 -7.20
CA ALA A 14 31.82 -55.16 -7.01
C ALA A 14 32.74 -54.91 -8.22
N LEU A 15 33.27 -55.96 -8.84
CA LEU A 15 34.06 -55.85 -10.08
C LEU A 15 33.20 -55.40 -11.27
N PHE A 16 31.96 -55.87 -11.38
CA PHE A 16 31.03 -55.43 -12.43
C PHE A 16 30.66 -53.95 -12.26
N CYS A 17 30.35 -53.51 -11.04
CA CYS A 17 30.10 -52.10 -10.71
C CYS A 17 31.35 -51.22 -10.92
N ALA A 18 32.55 -51.68 -10.57
CA ALA A 18 33.80 -50.97 -10.84
C ALA A 18 34.05 -50.85 -12.35
N TRP A 19 33.82 -51.92 -13.11
CA TRP A 19 33.92 -51.90 -14.58
C TRP A 19 32.87 -50.98 -15.22
N TYR A 20 31.65 -50.93 -14.67
CA TYR A 20 30.63 -49.97 -15.10
C TYR A 20 31.03 -48.52 -14.78
N ALA A 21 31.53 -48.24 -13.57
CA ALA A 21 32.00 -46.91 -13.17
C ALA A 21 33.17 -46.41 -14.03
N LEU A 22 34.17 -47.27 -14.27
CA LEU A 22 35.32 -46.99 -15.12
C LEU A 22 34.96 -46.74 -16.60
N ASN A 23 33.85 -47.31 -17.08
CA ASN A 23 33.33 -47.04 -18.44
C ASN A 23 32.31 -45.88 -18.49
N SER A 24 31.61 -45.58 -17.39
CA SER A 24 30.54 -44.57 -17.36
C SER A 24 31.07 -43.14 -17.28
N VAL A 25 32.21 -42.90 -16.63
CA VAL A 25 32.79 -41.54 -16.50
C VAL A 25 33.76 -41.21 -17.64
N LYS A 26 33.25 -41.24 -18.87
CA LYS A 26 33.79 -40.42 -19.98
C LYS A 26 32.70 -39.46 -20.45
N ALA A 27 32.73 -38.25 -19.88
CA ALA A 27 31.90 -37.14 -20.34
C ALA A 27 32.05 -36.98 -21.87
N LYS A 28 30.93 -36.92 -22.59
CA LYS A 28 30.89 -36.89 -24.06
C LYS A 28 31.26 -35.48 -24.57
N ARG A 29 32.53 -35.09 -24.40
CA ARG A 29 33.05 -33.78 -24.86
C ARG A 29 32.63 -33.53 -26.31
N GLN A 30 31.88 -32.46 -26.51
CA GLN A 30 31.41 -32.02 -27.82
C GLN A 30 32.37 -30.93 -28.32
N PHE A 31 33.36 -31.36 -29.10
CA PHE A 31 34.39 -30.50 -29.67
C PHE A 31 33.81 -29.55 -30.72
N VAL A 32 34.34 -28.33 -30.81
CA VAL A 32 33.94 -27.31 -31.79
C VAL A 32 35.05 -27.06 -32.81
N ASN A 33 34.80 -26.29 -33.88
CA ASN A 33 35.81 -25.97 -34.89
C ASN A 33 36.72 -24.78 -34.52
N GLU A 34 37.02 -24.65 -33.22
CA GLU A 34 37.82 -23.58 -32.64
C GLU A 34 38.94 -24.15 -31.77
N TRP A 35 40.10 -23.47 -31.77
CA TRP A 35 41.33 -23.85 -31.09
C TRP A 35 41.85 -22.66 -30.29
N ALA A 36 42.23 -22.87 -29.04
CA ALA A 36 43.03 -21.91 -28.30
C ALA A 36 44.51 -22.28 -28.46
N ALA A 37 45.39 -21.30 -28.66
CA ALA A 37 46.83 -21.53 -28.73
C ALA A 37 47.64 -20.38 -28.10
N GLU A 38 48.82 -20.70 -27.59
CA GLU A 38 49.77 -19.76 -26.95
C GLU A 38 50.94 -19.47 -27.89
N ILE A 39 51.12 -18.19 -28.25
CA ILE A 39 52.02 -17.71 -29.30
C ILE A 39 52.70 -16.41 -28.81
N PRO A 40 53.94 -16.48 -28.30
CA PRO A 40 54.65 -15.31 -27.73
C PRO A 40 54.97 -14.17 -28.70
N GLY A 41 54.78 -14.37 -30.01
CA GLY A 41 55.09 -13.37 -31.04
C GLY A 41 54.02 -12.28 -31.24
N GLY A 42 53.01 -12.19 -30.37
CA GLY A 42 51.94 -11.22 -30.48
C GLY A 42 50.94 -11.50 -31.61
N PRO A 43 50.03 -10.54 -31.89
CA PRO A 43 48.91 -10.75 -32.81
C PRO A 43 49.36 -10.92 -34.27
N ASP A 44 50.45 -10.28 -34.68
CA ASP A 44 50.97 -10.38 -36.06
C ASP A 44 51.51 -11.78 -36.34
N ALA A 45 52.25 -12.38 -35.39
CA ALA A 45 52.70 -13.76 -35.49
C ALA A 45 51.51 -14.75 -35.49
N ALA A 46 50.52 -14.52 -34.64
CA ALA A 46 49.29 -15.32 -34.63
C ALA A 46 48.53 -15.21 -35.96
N SER A 47 48.53 -14.06 -36.62
CA SER A 47 47.89 -13.87 -37.93
C SER A 47 48.65 -14.59 -39.05
N ALA A 48 49.99 -14.54 -39.06
CA ALA A 48 50.80 -15.29 -40.02
C ALA A 48 50.57 -16.81 -39.89
N ILE A 49 50.57 -17.33 -38.66
CA ILE A 49 50.28 -18.75 -38.35
C ILE A 49 48.85 -19.13 -38.80
N ALA A 50 47.88 -18.22 -38.68
CA ALA A 50 46.52 -18.47 -39.17
C ALA A 50 46.49 -18.67 -40.70
N GLU A 51 47.09 -17.75 -41.45
CA GLU A 51 47.12 -17.80 -42.92
C GLU A 51 47.92 -19.01 -43.44
N GLU A 52 49.11 -19.26 -42.89
CA GLU A 52 50.00 -20.34 -43.31
C GLU A 52 49.40 -21.75 -43.05
N LEU A 53 48.67 -21.92 -41.95
CA LEU A 53 48.11 -23.24 -41.56
C LEU A 53 46.65 -23.45 -41.98
N GLY A 54 45.93 -22.39 -42.37
CA GLY A 54 44.56 -22.46 -42.90
C GLY A 54 43.45 -22.24 -41.86
N TYR A 55 43.70 -21.39 -40.86
CA TYR A 55 42.73 -20.96 -39.85
C TYR A 55 42.28 -19.51 -40.07
N ASP A 56 41.15 -19.12 -39.48
CA ASP A 56 40.85 -17.72 -39.17
C ASP A 56 41.36 -17.41 -37.76
N LEU A 57 42.07 -16.28 -37.58
CA LEU A 57 42.31 -15.71 -36.26
C LEU A 57 41.06 -14.95 -35.81
N LEU A 58 40.51 -15.29 -34.64
CA LEU A 58 39.35 -14.62 -34.04
C LEU A 58 39.74 -13.53 -33.03
N GLY A 59 41.01 -13.48 -32.61
CA GLY A 59 41.56 -12.50 -31.68
C GLY A 59 42.14 -13.12 -30.40
N GLN A 60 42.51 -12.27 -29.46
CA GLN A 60 43.08 -12.65 -28.16
C GLN A 60 41.99 -13.16 -27.20
N ILE A 61 42.33 -14.12 -26.34
CA ILE A 61 41.39 -14.76 -25.39
C ILE A 61 41.25 -13.89 -24.13
N GLY A 62 40.45 -12.83 -24.27
CA GLY A 62 40.22 -11.87 -23.18
C GLY A 62 41.51 -11.14 -22.80
N SER A 63 41.81 -11.09 -21.50
CA SER A 63 43.03 -10.47 -20.96
C SER A 63 44.25 -11.40 -20.92
N LEU A 64 44.18 -12.61 -21.49
CA LEU A 64 45.33 -13.51 -21.54
C LEU A 64 46.31 -13.07 -22.64
N GLU A 65 47.45 -12.51 -22.25
CA GLU A 65 48.53 -12.16 -23.19
C GLU A 65 49.02 -13.39 -23.95
N ASN A 66 49.40 -13.20 -25.22
CA ASN A 66 49.90 -14.24 -26.13
C ASN A 66 48.94 -15.43 -26.39
N HIS A 67 47.72 -15.43 -25.86
CA HIS A 67 46.73 -16.50 -26.04
C HIS A 67 45.68 -16.10 -27.07
N TYR A 68 45.59 -16.86 -28.16
CA TYR A 68 44.77 -16.53 -29.32
C TYR A 68 43.76 -17.63 -29.66
N LEU A 69 42.59 -17.22 -30.15
CA LEU A 69 41.52 -18.13 -30.59
C LEU A 69 41.52 -18.23 -32.11
N PHE A 70 41.65 -19.45 -32.61
CA PHE A 70 41.68 -19.81 -34.03
C PHE A 70 40.41 -20.59 -34.42
N LYS A 71 39.99 -20.50 -35.68
CA LYS A 71 38.83 -21.23 -36.23
C LYS A 71 39.19 -21.94 -37.53
N HIS A 72 38.86 -23.21 -37.68
CA HIS A 72 39.14 -23.95 -38.93
C HIS A 72 37.88 -24.03 -39.79
N LYS A 73 37.85 -23.31 -40.92
CA LYS A 73 36.68 -23.22 -41.83
C LYS A 73 36.15 -24.60 -42.25
N ASN A 74 37.06 -25.52 -42.57
CA ASN A 74 36.74 -26.83 -43.12
C ASN A 74 36.56 -27.94 -42.05
N HIS A 75 36.36 -27.58 -40.77
CA HIS A 75 36.01 -28.54 -39.71
C HIS A 75 34.56 -28.30 -39.22
N PRO A 76 33.74 -29.34 -39.00
CA PRO A 76 32.36 -29.18 -38.54
C PRO A 76 32.27 -28.46 -37.18
N ARG A 77 31.31 -27.54 -37.07
CA ARG A 77 31.10 -26.69 -35.86
C ARG A 77 30.89 -27.47 -34.56
N ARG A 78 30.46 -28.74 -34.63
CA ARG A 78 30.22 -29.65 -33.50
C ARG A 78 30.66 -31.06 -33.88
N SER A 79 31.49 -31.69 -33.06
CA SER A 79 32.05 -33.05 -33.24
C SER A 79 32.05 -33.83 -31.93
N ARG A 80 31.89 -35.16 -32.02
CA ARG A 80 31.98 -36.09 -30.87
C ARG A 80 33.36 -36.75 -30.73
N ARG A 81 34.35 -36.30 -31.51
CA ARG A 81 35.76 -36.73 -31.45
C ARG A 81 36.68 -35.53 -31.69
N SER A 82 37.79 -35.45 -30.97
CA SER A 82 38.83 -34.44 -31.17
C SER A 82 39.55 -34.63 -32.51
N ALA A 83 39.75 -33.55 -33.24
CA ALA A 83 40.51 -33.49 -34.48
C ALA A 83 42.02 -33.40 -34.18
N LEU A 84 42.57 -34.50 -33.68
CA LEU A 84 43.97 -34.63 -33.27
C LEU A 84 44.95 -34.18 -34.37
N HIS A 85 44.70 -34.50 -35.64
CA HIS A 85 45.56 -34.08 -36.75
C HIS A 85 45.55 -32.55 -36.98
N ILE A 86 44.40 -31.89 -36.82
CA ILE A 86 44.28 -30.44 -36.99
C ILE A 86 44.99 -29.73 -35.84
N THR A 87 44.70 -30.14 -34.60
CA THR A 87 45.39 -29.67 -33.38
C THR A 87 46.91 -29.87 -33.49
N LYS A 88 47.35 -31.04 -33.95
CA LYS A 88 48.77 -31.35 -34.13
C LYS A 88 49.44 -30.46 -35.17
N ARG A 89 48.77 -30.15 -36.30
CA ARG A 89 49.30 -29.19 -37.28
C ARG A 89 49.51 -27.77 -36.74
N LEU A 90 48.85 -27.41 -35.63
CA LEU A 90 49.05 -26.13 -34.94
C LEU A 90 50.09 -26.22 -33.82
N SER A 91 50.22 -27.36 -33.14
CA SER A 91 51.23 -27.57 -32.08
C SER A 91 52.61 -28.01 -32.57
N ASP A 92 52.74 -28.40 -33.84
CA ASP A 92 54.01 -28.77 -34.47
C ASP A 92 54.74 -27.56 -35.10
N ASP A 93 54.23 -26.35 -34.90
CA ASP A 93 54.86 -25.10 -35.35
C ASP A 93 55.74 -24.52 -34.24
N ASP A 94 57.02 -24.26 -34.52
CA ASP A 94 58.01 -23.79 -33.53
C ASP A 94 57.64 -22.45 -32.84
N ARG A 95 56.66 -21.71 -33.37
CA ARG A 95 56.14 -20.45 -32.78
C ARG A 95 55.00 -20.66 -31.77
N VAL A 96 54.47 -21.89 -31.65
CA VAL A 96 53.29 -22.23 -30.85
C VAL A 96 53.70 -23.07 -29.63
N ILE A 97 53.59 -22.50 -28.43
CA ILE A 97 53.94 -23.20 -27.18
C ILE A 97 52.91 -24.27 -26.82
N TRP A 98 51.63 -23.99 -27.06
CA TRP A 98 50.51 -24.85 -26.68
C TRP A 98 49.33 -24.66 -27.63
N ALA A 99 48.55 -25.73 -27.87
CA ALA A 99 47.27 -25.64 -28.58
C ALA A 99 46.26 -26.72 -28.10
N GLU A 100 45.02 -26.34 -27.81
CA GLU A 100 43.90 -27.27 -27.52
C GLU A 100 42.66 -26.95 -28.37
N GLN A 101 42.08 -27.98 -29.02
CA GLN A 101 40.76 -27.88 -29.63
C GLN A 101 39.70 -27.66 -28.56
N GLN A 102 38.96 -26.56 -28.69
CA GLN A 102 37.91 -26.21 -27.75
C GLN A 102 36.72 -27.19 -27.82
N TYR A 103 36.03 -27.33 -26.70
CA TYR A 103 34.85 -28.17 -26.55
C TYR A 103 33.83 -27.51 -25.65
N GLU A 104 32.56 -27.84 -25.90
CA GLU A 104 31.40 -27.40 -25.13
C GLU A 104 31.55 -27.85 -23.68
N LYS A 105 31.77 -26.88 -22.78
CA LYS A 105 31.87 -27.08 -21.33
C LYS A 105 30.48 -26.83 -20.73
N GLU A 106 29.74 -27.91 -20.49
CA GLU A 106 28.46 -27.84 -19.77
C GLU A 106 28.66 -27.15 -18.41
N ARG A 107 27.90 -26.06 -18.19
CA ARG A 107 27.95 -25.23 -16.99
C ARG A 107 26.53 -24.86 -16.58
N SER A 108 26.00 -25.55 -15.57
CA SER A 108 24.85 -25.06 -14.83
C SER A 108 25.25 -23.87 -13.96
N LYS A 109 24.34 -22.91 -13.73
CA LYS A 109 24.46 -22.05 -12.55
C LYS A 109 24.39 -22.94 -11.32
N ARG A 110 25.17 -22.64 -10.27
CA ARG A 110 24.97 -23.22 -8.94
C ARG A 110 23.61 -22.71 -8.43
N SER A 111 22.56 -23.50 -8.64
CA SER A 111 21.20 -23.13 -8.24
C SER A 111 21.07 -23.28 -6.73
N VAL A 112 21.23 -22.19 -6.00
CA VAL A 112 20.71 -22.11 -4.64
C VAL A 112 19.19 -22.25 -4.75
N LEU A 113 18.66 -23.29 -4.11
CA LEU A 113 17.26 -23.45 -3.67
C LEU A 113 16.18 -22.82 -4.57
N ARG A 114 15.67 -23.58 -5.55
CA ARG A 114 14.41 -23.23 -6.25
C ARG A 114 13.18 -23.90 -5.61
N ASP A 115 13.31 -25.16 -5.20
CA ASP A 115 12.17 -25.96 -4.71
C ASP A 115 11.67 -25.53 -3.31
N SER A 116 12.54 -24.93 -2.48
CA SER A 116 12.18 -24.47 -1.13
C SER A 116 11.62 -23.05 -1.06
N VAL A 117 11.43 -22.38 -2.20
CA VAL A 117 10.92 -20.99 -2.25
C VAL A 117 9.43 -20.99 -2.59
N LEU A 118 9.01 -21.83 -3.54
CA LEU A 118 7.60 -21.99 -3.93
C LEU A 118 6.73 -22.70 -2.86
N ASN A 119 7.36 -23.30 -1.84
CA ASN A 119 6.70 -23.99 -0.73
C ASN A 119 7.35 -23.57 0.60
N LEU A 120 7.50 -22.26 0.83
CA LEU A 120 7.97 -21.73 2.13
C LEU A 120 6.97 -22.04 3.26
N PHE A 121 5.68 -22.09 2.88
CA PHE A 121 4.54 -22.39 3.72
C PHE A 121 3.73 -23.54 3.10
N ASN A 122 2.96 -24.26 3.91
CA ASN A 122 2.17 -25.42 3.47
C ASN A 122 0.70 -25.07 3.09
N ASP A 123 0.39 -23.77 3.09
CA ASP A 123 -0.93 -23.19 3.00
C ASP A 123 -1.36 -23.00 1.52
N PRO A 124 -2.59 -23.40 1.16
CA PRO A 124 -2.97 -23.68 -0.24
C PRO A 124 -2.93 -22.47 -1.18
N MET A 125 -3.00 -21.25 -0.66
CA MET A 125 -3.04 -20.01 -1.43
C MET A 125 -1.77 -19.16 -1.27
N TRP A 126 -0.72 -19.68 -0.60
CA TRP A 126 0.57 -18.99 -0.45
C TRP A 126 1.12 -18.46 -1.78
N ASN A 127 1.01 -19.25 -2.85
CA ASN A 127 1.52 -18.87 -4.18
C ASN A 127 0.67 -17.81 -4.91
N GLN A 128 -0.50 -17.44 -4.38
CA GLN A 128 -1.35 -16.35 -4.86
C GLN A 128 -1.05 -15.02 -4.13
N GLN A 129 -0.36 -15.05 -3.00
CA GLN A 129 0.01 -13.86 -2.21
C GLN A 129 1.24 -13.14 -2.79
N TRP A 130 1.12 -12.73 -4.05
CA TRP A 130 2.20 -12.12 -4.85
C TRP A 130 2.86 -10.90 -4.19
N TYR A 131 2.11 -10.16 -3.37
CA TYR A 131 2.54 -8.99 -2.61
C TYR A 131 3.41 -9.34 -1.39
N LEU A 132 3.35 -10.57 -0.89
CA LEU A 132 4.26 -11.08 0.16
C LEU A 132 5.50 -11.74 -0.46
N GLN A 133 5.31 -12.48 -1.55
CA GLN A 133 6.38 -13.02 -2.37
C GLN A 133 5.95 -13.15 -3.82
N ASP A 134 6.62 -12.44 -4.74
CA ASP A 134 6.29 -12.54 -6.15
C ASP A 134 6.91 -13.82 -6.75
N THR A 135 6.11 -14.90 -6.81
CA THR A 135 6.47 -16.19 -7.43
C THR A 135 6.20 -16.24 -8.95
N ARG A 136 5.35 -15.34 -9.45
CA ARG A 136 4.72 -15.32 -10.79
C ARG A 136 5.72 -15.40 -11.95
N MET A 137 5.43 -16.14 -13.01
CA MET A 137 6.38 -16.32 -14.14
C MET A 137 6.13 -15.40 -15.34
N THR A 138 5.15 -14.50 -15.26
CA THR A 138 4.77 -13.57 -16.34
C THR A 138 5.85 -12.51 -16.61
N ALA A 139 6.65 -12.68 -17.65
CA ALA A 139 7.78 -11.80 -17.97
C ALA A 139 7.39 -10.34 -18.33
N ALA A 140 6.11 -10.06 -18.54
CA ALA A 140 5.58 -8.70 -18.75
C ALA A 140 5.21 -7.98 -17.45
N LEU A 141 5.15 -8.68 -16.31
CA LEU A 141 4.88 -8.06 -15.00
C LEU A 141 6.21 -7.72 -14.28
N PRO A 142 6.30 -6.57 -13.60
CA PRO A 142 7.41 -6.26 -12.72
C PRO A 142 7.39 -7.18 -11.48
N LYS A 143 8.56 -7.51 -10.95
CA LYS A 143 8.70 -8.33 -9.73
C LYS A 143 8.50 -7.49 -8.47
N LEU A 144 7.31 -7.57 -7.89
CA LEU A 144 6.78 -6.65 -6.90
C LEU A 144 6.21 -7.40 -5.69
N ASP A 145 6.84 -7.19 -4.52
CA ASP A 145 6.48 -7.70 -3.20
C ASP A 145 7.00 -6.73 -2.12
N LEU A 146 6.49 -6.83 -0.90
CA LEU A 146 6.72 -5.93 0.25
C LEU A 146 7.99 -6.27 1.06
N HIS A 147 8.85 -7.17 0.57
CA HIS A 147 10.09 -7.63 1.24
C HIS A 147 9.90 -8.19 2.66
N VAL A 148 8.81 -8.93 2.91
CA VAL A 148 8.56 -9.58 4.20
C VAL A 148 9.43 -10.82 4.44
N ILE A 149 9.81 -11.56 3.38
CA ILE A 149 10.56 -12.82 3.51
C ILE A 149 11.90 -12.68 4.28
N PRO A 150 12.75 -11.65 4.04
CA PRO A 150 13.99 -11.46 4.80
C PRO A 150 13.77 -11.03 6.26
N VAL A 151 12.56 -10.59 6.63
CA VAL A 151 12.18 -10.30 8.02
C VAL A 151 11.81 -11.60 8.74
N TRP A 152 10.92 -12.41 8.14
CA TRP A 152 10.55 -13.72 8.66
C TRP A 152 11.76 -14.67 8.79
N GLN A 153 12.75 -14.56 7.89
CA GLN A 153 14.03 -15.30 7.98
C GLN A 153 14.89 -14.92 9.21
N LYS A 154 14.61 -13.80 9.90
CA LYS A 154 15.21 -13.45 11.19
C LYS A 154 14.43 -13.98 12.40
N GLY A 155 13.28 -14.63 12.17
CA GLY A 155 12.35 -15.07 13.21
C GLY A 155 11.34 -14.00 13.65
N ILE A 156 11.38 -12.81 13.06
CA ILE A 156 10.45 -11.70 13.34
C ILE A 156 9.17 -11.96 12.53
N THR A 157 8.03 -12.05 13.20
CA THR A 157 6.76 -12.59 12.68
C THR A 157 5.50 -11.90 13.24
N GLY A 158 5.68 -10.78 13.97
CA GLY A 158 4.62 -10.00 14.63
C GLY A 158 4.41 -10.39 16.10
N LYS A 159 5.25 -11.26 16.64
CA LYS A 159 4.98 -11.98 17.89
C LYS A 159 4.95 -11.05 19.10
N GLY A 160 3.83 -11.08 19.82
CA GLY A 160 3.64 -10.27 21.04
C GLY A 160 3.21 -8.83 20.77
N VAL A 161 2.86 -8.49 19.53
CA VAL A 161 2.19 -7.24 19.16
C VAL A 161 0.69 -7.52 19.01
N VAL A 162 -0.13 -6.58 19.47
CA VAL A 162 -1.60 -6.67 19.42
C VAL A 162 -2.15 -5.64 18.42
N ILE A 163 -2.94 -6.10 17.46
CA ILE A 163 -3.60 -5.26 16.45
C ILE A 163 -5.12 -5.41 16.60
N THR A 164 -5.88 -4.33 16.40
CA THR A 164 -7.34 -4.40 16.26
C THR A 164 -7.80 -3.83 14.92
N VAL A 165 -8.85 -4.41 14.37
CA VAL A 165 -9.49 -4.01 13.10
C VAL A 165 -10.82 -3.31 13.43
N LEU A 166 -10.94 -2.02 13.10
CA LEU A 166 -12.11 -1.19 13.38
C LEU A 166 -13.05 -1.21 12.18
N ASP A 167 -14.09 -2.05 12.18
CA ASP A 167 -14.78 -2.41 10.92
C ASP A 167 -16.20 -3.02 11.16
N ASP A 168 -16.67 -3.86 10.24
CA ASP A 168 -17.98 -4.57 10.29
C ASP A 168 -18.01 -5.81 11.20
N GLY A 169 -16.86 -6.27 11.67
CA GLY A 169 -16.71 -7.36 12.63
C GLY A 169 -15.55 -8.31 12.31
N LEU A 170 -15.38 -9.34 13.13
CA LEU A 170 -14.36 -10.36 12.98
C LEU A 170 -14.91 -11.76 13.24
N GLU A 171 -14.87 -12.62 12.22
CA GLU A 171 -15.13 -14.06 12.35
C GLU A 171 -13.98 -14.72 13.14
N TRP A 172 -13.93 -14.50 14.45
CA TRP A 172 -12.83 -14.95 15.30
C TRP A 172 -12.70 -16.48 15.40
N ASN A 173 -13.74 -17.23 15.02
CA ASN A 173 -13.72 -18.69 14.94
C ASN A 173 -13.27 -19.23 13.56
N HIS A 174 -12.99 -18.34 12.60
CA HIS A 174 -12.35 -18.68 11.33
C HIS A 174 -11.08 -19.49 11.62
N THR A 175 -10.97 -20.67 11.02
CA THR A 175 -9.93 -21.66 11.36
C THR A 175 -8.51 -21.15 11.14
N ASP A 176 -8.35 -20.12 10.28
CA ASP A 176 -7.08 -19.46 10.00
C ASP A 176 -6.76 -18.31 10.97
N ILE A 177 -7.77 -17.73 11.63
CA ILE A 177 -7.60 -16.60 12.56
C ILE A 177 -7.62 -17.06 14.03
N TYR A 178 -8.36 -18.11 14.37
CA TYR A 178 -8.70 -18.51 15.75
C TYR A 178 -7.52 -18.61 16.74
N ALA A 179 -6.34 -19.10 16.33
CA ALA A 179 -5.18 -19.15 17.24
C ALA A 179 -4.57 -17.76 17.54
N ASN A 180 -4.71 -16.83 16.60
CA ASN A 180 -4.23 -15.45 16.66
C ASN A 180 -5.30 -14.47 17.15
N TYR A 181 -6.56 -14.88 17.28
CA TYR A 181 -7.61 -14.05 17.87
C TYR A 181 -7.26 -13.58 19.30
N ASP A 182 -7.68 -12.37 19.64
CA ASP A 182 -7.55 -11.76 20.96
C ASP A 182 -8.86 -11.06 21.40
N PRO A 183 -9.57 -11.58 22.42
CA PRO A 183 -10.77 -10.96 22.95
C PRO A 183 -10.49 -9.68 23.78
N GLU A 184 -9.27 -9.48 24.29
CA GLU A 184 -8.91 -8.23 25.00
C GLU A 184 -8.62 -7.08 24.01
N ALA A 185 -8.50 -7.39 22.71
CA ALA A 185 -8.43 -6.43 21.60
C ALA A 185 -9.77 -6.27 20.84
N SER A 186 -10.86 -6.83 21.37
CA SER A 186 -12.14 -6.97 20.65
C SER A 186 -13.37 -6.51 21.44
N TYR A 187 -14.39 -6.01 20.73
CA TYR A 187 -15.66 -5.55 21.28
C TYR A 187 -16.71 -5.35 20.17
N ASP A 188 -17.98 -5.29 20.54
CA ASP A 188 -19.07 -4.93 19.65
C ASP A 188 -19.74 -3.63 20.12
N PHE A 189 -19.65 -2.55 19.35
CA PHE A 189 -20.33 -1.28 19.64
C PHE A 189 -21.66 -1.10 18.90
N ASN A 190 -22.05 -2.03 18.01
CA ASN A 190 -23.36 -2.00 17.36
C ASN A 190 -24.44 -2.63 18.25
N ASP A 191 -24.15 -3.78 18.87
CA ASP A 191 -25.02 -4.49 19.81
C ASP A 191 -24.59 -4.32 21.30
N ASN A 192 -23.42 -3.71 21.56
CA ASN A 192 -22.87 -3.38 22.89
C ASN A 192 -22.59 -4.62 23.76
N ASP A 193 -21.75 -5.54 23.26
CA ASP A 193 -21.17 -6.63 24.05
C ASP A 193 -19.73 -6.99 23.62
N HIS A 194 -19.22 -8.15 24.03
CA HIS A 194 -17.81 -8.55 23.87
C HIS A 194 -17.55 -9.47 22.66
N ASP A 195 -18.56 -9.85 21.89
CA ASP A 195 -18.45 -10.80 20.78
C ASP A 195 -18.52 -10.05 19.42
N PRO A 196 -17.39 -9.73 18.77
CA PRO A 196 -17.35 -8.90 17.55
C PRO A 196 -17.82 -9.67 16.29
N PHE A 197 -18.60 -10.75 16.45
CA PHE A 197 -18.88 -11.70 15.38
C PHE A 197 -19.76 -11.06 14.30
N PRO A 198 -19.35 -11.12 13.02
CA PRO A 198 -20.06 -10.43 11.95
C PRO A 198 -21.45 -11.04 11.74
N ARG A 199 -22.46 -10.17 11.66
CA ARG A 199 -23.83 -10.57 11.32
C ARG A 199 -23.88 -11.11 9.89
N TYR A 200 -24.04 -12.43 9.75
CA TYR A 200 -24.25 -13.08 8.46
C TYR A 200 -25.58 -12.65 7.82
N ASP A 201 -25.56 -12.36 6.52
CA ASP A 201 -26.71 -11.99 5.71
C ASP A 201 -26.64 -12.61 4.29
N PRO A 202 -27.70 -12.58 3.47
CA PRO A 202 -27.70 -13.18 2.13
C PRO A 202 -26.75 -12.52 1.10
N THR A 203 -26.22 -11.33 1.37
CA THR A 203 -25.29 -10.60 0.50
C THR A 203 -23.83 -10.70 0.97
N ASN A 204 -23.60 -11.23 2.18
CA ASN A 204 -22.34 -11.18 2.91
C ASN A 204 -21.77 -9.75 2.94
N GLU A 205 -22.53 -8.77 3.40
CA GLU A 205 -22.07 -7.38 3.52
C GLU A 205 -20.93 -7.27 4.54
N ASN A 206 -21.13 -7.82 5.74
CA ASN A 206 -20.25 -7.74 6.91
C ASN A 206 -18.99 -8.66 6.85
N LYS A 207 -18.29 -8.68 5.71
CA LYS A 207 -17.12 -9.55 5.45
C LYS A 207 -15.77 -8.82 5.48
N HIS A 208 -15.79 -7.53 5.66
CA HIS A 208 -14.67 -6.64 5.39
C HIS A 208 -13.60 -6.73 6.49
N GLY A 209 -13.97 -6.57 7.75
CA GLY A 209 -13.06 -6.69 8.89
C GLY A 209 -12.40 -8.07 9.01
N THR A 210 -13.13 -9.14 8.67
CA THR A 210 -12.59 -10.52 8.62
C THR A 210 -11.52 -10.68 7.54
N ARG A 211 -11.70 -10.07 6.36
CA ARG A 211 -10.69 -10.06 5.29
C ARG A 211 -9.45 -9.28 5.71
N CYS A 212 -9.62 -8.09 6.28
CA CYS A 212 -8.51 -7.26 6.76
C CYS A 212 -7.72 -7.93 7.90
N ALA A 213 -8.40 -8.57 8.87
CA ALA A 213 -7.75 -9.31 9.95
C ALA A 213 -6.93 -10.49 9.45
N GLY A 214 -7.40 -11.18 8.40
CA GLY A 214 -6.65 -12.27 7.77
C GLY A 214 -5.34 -11.79 7.12
N GLU A 215 -5.32 -10.63 6.47
CA GLU A 215 -4.10 -10.05 5.89
C GLU A 215 -3.03 -9.74 6.94
N ILE A 216 -3.46 -9.28 8.11
CA ILE A 216 -2.58 -8.98 9.24
C ILE A 216 -2.05 -10.29 9.84
N ALA A 217 -2.94 -11.19 10.26
CA ALA A 217 -2.60 -12.30 11.14
C ALA A 217 -3.40 -13.60 10.94
N MET A 218 -3.84 -13.94 9.73
CA MET A 218 -4.11 -15.36 9.45
C MET A 218 -2.82 -16.18 9.66
N GLN A 219 -2.98 -17.42 10.11
CA GLN A 219 -1.90 -18.27 10.61
C GLN A 219 -0.91 -18.66 9.50
N ALA A 220 0.09 -19.48 9.87
CA ALA A 220 1.04 -20.05 8.94
C ALA A 220 1.21 -21.55 9.20
N ASN A 221 1.35 -22.32 8.13
CA ASN A 221 1.54 -23.77 8.10
C ASN A 221 0.38 -24.60 8.68
N ASN A 222 -0.86 -24.14 8.55
CA ASN A 222 -2.06 -24.84 9.03
C ASN A 222 -2.88 -25.52 7.91
N HIS A 223 -2.48 -25.39 6.63
CA HIS A 223 -3.18 -25.86 5.43
C HIS A 223 -4.53 -25.16 5.13
N LYS A 224 -4.77 -23.96 5.69
CA LYS A 224 -5.92 -23.09 5.41
C LYS A 224 -5.43 -21.81 4.69
N CYS A 225 -6.34 -21.17 3.97
CA CYS A 225 -6.15 -20.01 3.07
C CYS A 225 -4.68 -19.69 2.69
N GLY A 226 -4.05 -18.74 3.38
CA GLY A 226 -2.71 -18.24 3.08
C GLY A 226 -1.97 -17.89 4.38
N VAL A 227 -1.14 -16.85 4.34
CA VAL A 227 -0.33 -16.42 5.49
C VAL A 227 -0.47 -14.92 5.71
N GLY A 228 -0.73 -14.49 6.94
CA GLY A 228 -0.77 -13.06 7.31
C GLY A 228 0.63 -12.43 7.30
N VAL A 229 0.73 -11.12 7.06
CA VAL A 229 2.02 -10.39 7.11
C VAL A 229 2.74 -10.59 8.44
N ALA A 230 1.96 -10.64 9.52
CA ALA A 230 2.36 -10.77 10.91
C ALA A 230 1.67 -12.00 11.55
N TYR A 231 1.85 -13.18 10.95
CA TYR A 231 1.16 -14.44 11.29
C TYR A 231 1.36 -14.99 12.71
N ASN A 232 2.15 -14.33 13.58
CA ASN A 232 2.24 -14.63 15.02
C ASN A 232 1.79 -13.45 15.92
N SER A 233 1.28 -12.35 15.35
CA SER A 233 0.61 -11.29 16.10
C SER A 233 -0.71 -11.75 16.70
N LYS A 234 -1.20 -10.97 17.67
CA LYS A 234 -2.58 -11.05 18.13
C LYS A 234 -3.46 -10.07 17.36
N VAL A 235 -4.65 -10.52 16.97
CA VAL A 235 -5.62 -9.72 16.21
C VAL A 235 -6.99 -9.75 16.88
N GLY A 236 -7.54 -8.57 17.14
CA GLY A 236 -8.92 -8.37 17.56
C GLY A 236 -9.76 -7.67 16.49
N GLY A 237 -11.06 -7.60 16.74
CA GLY A 237 -12.00 -6.88 15.89
C GLY A 237 -12.95 -6.02 16.71
N ILE A 238 -13.21 -4.81 16.23
CA ILE A 238 -14.25 -3.92 16.77
C ILE A 238 -15.38 -3.87 15.74
N ARG A 239 -16.51 -4.52 16.03
CA ARG A 239 -17.73 -4.40 15.21
C ARG A 239 -18.38 -3.05 15.52
N MET A 240 -18.28 -2.12 14.56
CA MET A 240 -18.81 -0.76 14.68
C MET A 240 -19.47 -0.23 13.40
N LEU A 241 -19.20 -0.81 12.22
CA LEU A 241 -19.82 -0.41 10.94
C LEU A 241 -21.18 -1.08 10.65
N ASP A 242 -21.55 -2.16 11.34
CA ASP A 242 -22.81 -2.89 11.11
C ASP A 242 -24.01 -2.23 11.83
N GLY A 243 -24.16 -0.91 11.65
CA GLY A 243 -25.19 -0.14 12.35
C GLY A 243 -25.06 1.38 12.17
N ILE A 244 -25.64 2.13 13.10
CA ILE A 244 -25.55 3.59 13.11
C ILE A 244 -24.24 4.01 13.78
N VAL A 245 -23.26 4.42 12.98
CA VAL A 245 -22.01 5.03 13.46
C VAL A 245 -22.30 6.42 14.06
N THR A 246 -21.58 6.78 15.13
CA THR A 246 -21.66 8.09 15.80
C THR A 246 -20.30 8.47 16.39
N ASP A 247 -20.04 9.77 16.62
CA ASP A 247 -18.83 10.30 17.31
C ASP A 247 -18.50 9.55 18.62
N ALA A 248 -19.52 9.08 19.36
CA ALA A 248 -19.32 8.29 20.57
C ALA A 248 -18.85 6.84 20.29
N ILE A 249 -19.34 6.20 19.22
CA ILE A 249 -18.92 4.86 18.78
C ILE A 249 -17.53 4.92 18.14
N GLU A 250 -17.27 5.91 17.28
CA GLU A 250 -15.96 6.17 16.68
C GLU A 250 -14.91 6.40 17.77
N ALA A 251 -15.18 7.28 18.73
CA ALA A 251 -14.29 7.55 19.86
C ALA A 251 -14.04 6.32 20.74
N SER A 252 -15.07 5.49 20.98
CA SER A 252 -14.93 4.28 21.79
C SER A 252 -14.14 3.19 21.05
N SER A 253 -14.22 3.16 19.72
CA SER A 253 -13.48 2.24 18.83
C SER A 253 -12.00 2.65 18.71
N ILE A 254 -11.73 3.91 18.36
CA ILE A 254 -10.39 4.52 18.30
C ILE A 254 -9.71 4.48 19.68
N GLY A 255 -10.49 4.65 20.75
CA GLY A 255 -10.04 4.62 22.14
C GLY A 255 -10.08 3.24 22.80
N PHE A 256 -10.30 2.14 22.06
CA PHE A 256 -10.48 0.82 22.67
C PHE A 256 -9.17 0.24 23.22
N ASN A 257 -9.16 -0.11 24.52
CA ASN A 257 -8.07 -0.76 25.25
C ASN A 257 -6.62 -0.37 24.86
N PRO A 258 -6.23 0.93 24.86
CA PRO A 258 -4.92 1.40 24.39
C PRO A 258 -3.76 1.08 25.35
N GLY A 259 -4.03 0.41 26.48
CA GLY A 259 -2.99 -0.20 27.32
C GLY A 259 -2.52 -1.57 26.81
N HIS A 260 -3.31 -2.22 25.95
CA HIS A 260 -3.10 -3.57 25.42
C HIS A 260 -2.88 -3.57 23.90
N VAL A 261 -3.71 -2.83 23.15
CA VAL A 261 -3.63 -2.73 21.69
C VAL A 261 -2.48 -1.82 21.28
N ASP A 262 -1.59 -2.31 20.41
CA ASP A 262 -0.52 -1.52 19.81
C ASP A 262 -1.00 -0.74 18.56
N ILE A 263 -1.67 -1.44 17.65
CA ILE A 263 -2.00 -0.94 16.31
C ILE A 263 -3.50 -1.03 16.06
N TYR A 264 -4.06 0.01 15.45
CA TYR A 264 -5.46 0.12 15.06
C TYR A 264 -5.49 0.24 13.55
N SER A 265 -6.10 -0.72 12.86
CA SER A 265 -6.28 -0.72 11.40
C SER A 265 -7.72 -0.35 11.07
N ALA A 266 -7.91 0.66 10.23
CA ALA A 266 -9.22 1.11 9.78
C ALA A 266 -9.19 1.53 8.31
N SER A 267 -10.37 1.54 7.69
CA SER A 267 -10.53 1.91 6.27
C SER A 267 -11.90 2.49 5.94
N TRP A 268 -12.57 3.02 6.96
CA TRP A 268 -13.80 3.80 6.85
C TRP A 268 -13.48 5.29 7.00
N GLY A 269 -14.43 6.12 6.59
CA GLY A 269 -14.33 7.58 6.61
C GLY A 269 -15.63 8.19 6.08
N PRO A 270 -15.59 9.40 5.53
CA PRO A 270 -16.70 10.01 4.81
C PRO A 270 -17.10 9.23 3.55
N ASN A 271 -18.11 9.72 2.82
CA ASN A 271 -18.49 9.13 1.55
C ASN A 271 -17.48 9.51 0.45
N ASP A 272 -16.81 8.50 -0.13
CA ASP A 272 -15.91 8.51 -1.31
C ASP A 272 -16.61 8.98 -2.61
N ASP A 273 -17.31 10.12 -2.60
CA ASP A 273 -18.31 10.49 -3.60
C ASP A 273 -17.98 11.70 -4.47
N GLY A 274 -16.84 12.36 -4.20
CA GLY A 274 -16.33 13.55 -4.90
C GLY A 274 -16.91 14.87 -4.41
N LYS A 275 -17.62 14.90 -3.26
CA LYS A 275 -18.28 16.12 -2.75
C LYS A 275 -18.32 16.26 -1.22
N THR A 276 -18.18 15.17 -0.47
CA THR A 276 -18.23 15.21 1.00
C THR A 276 -16.99 15.92 1.57
N VAL A 277 -17.11 16.60 2.70
CA VAL A 277 -15.98 17.13 3.50
C VAL A 277 -16.39 16.93 4.95
N GLU A 278 -15.73 16.01 5.63
CA GLU A 278 -16.10 15.51 6.94
C GLU A 278 -14.89 14.84 7.60
N GLY A 279 -14.87 14.77 8.93
CA GLY A 279 -13.75 14.25 9.68
C GLY A 279 -14.15 13.95 11.13
N PRO A 280 -13.19 13.53 11.98
CA PRO A 280 -13.47 13.08 13.34
C PRO A 280 -14.25 14.12 14.14
N GLY A 281 -15.36 13.65 14.73
CA GLY A 281 -16.11 14.41 15.71
C GLY A 281 -15.29 14.73 16.96
N ARG A 282 -15.90 15.48 17.88
CA ARG A 282 -15.21 16.02 19.06
C ARG A 282 -14.72 14.93 20.02
N LEU A 283 -15.38 13.77 20.04
CA LEU A 283 -14.97 12.62 20.83
C LEU A 283 -13.92 11.80 20.06
N ALA A 284 -14.10 11.57 18.75
CA ALA A 284 -13.15 10.84 17.91
C ALA A 284 -11.77 11.54 17.85
N GLN A 285 -11.74 12.86 17.67
CA GLN A 285 -10.51 13.67 17.70
C GLN A 285 -9.80 13.54 19.07
N LYS A 286 -10.56 13.50 20.17
CA LYS A 286 -10.03 13.26 21.52
C LYS A 286 -9.55 11.83 21.72
N ALA A 287 -10.15 10.84 21.08
CA ALA A 287 -9.72 9.45 21.15
C ALA A 287 -8.36 9.27 20.45
N PHE A 288 -8.16 9.89 19.27
CA PHE A 288 -6.85 9.96 18.63
C PHE A 288 -5.81 10.65 19.54
N GLU A 289 -6.12 11.84 20.07
CA GLU A 289 -5.24 12.55 21.01
C GLU A 289 -4.86 11.70 22.22
N TYR A 290 -5.83 11.01 22.83
CA TYR A 290 -5.59 10.15 23.99
C TYR A 290 -4.74 8.94 23.62
N GLY A 291 -5.04 8.28 22.49
CA GLY A 291 -4.29 7.16 21.95
C GLY A 291 -2.82 7.51 21.74
N VAL A 292 -2.50 8.60 21.03
CA VAL A 292 -1.10 8.98 20.77
C VAL A 292 -0.36 9.53 22.00
N LYS A 293 -1.08 9.97 23.04
CA LYS A 293 -0.49 10.52 24.29
C LYS A 293 -0.33 9.50 25.41
N GLN A 294 -1.20 8.49 25.49
CA GLN A 294 -1.29 7.56 26.63
C GLN A 294 -1.21 6.10 26.22
N GLY A 295 -1.61 5.76 24.99
CA GLY A 295 -1.55 4.41 24.47
C GLY A 295 -0.14 3.83 24.47
N ARG A 296 -0.05 2.50 24.51
CA ARG A 296 1.23 1.77 24.54
C ARG A 296 2.18 2.27 25.62
N GLN A 297 1.64 2.51 26.82
CA GLN A 297 2.37 3.04 27.99
C GLN A 297 3.02 4.42 27.73
N GLY A 298 2.32 5.30 27.00
CA GLY A 298 2.81 6.65 26.64
C GLY A 298 3.70 6.72 25.40
N LYS A 299 3.94 5.59 24.71
CA LYS A 299 4.60 5.58 23.38
C LYS A 299 3.65 6.05 22.25
N GLY A 300 2.35 6.01 22.53
CA GLY A 300 1.26 6.35 21.64
C GLY A 300 0.82 5.18 20.76
N SER A 301 -0.49 4.94 20.70
CA SER A 301 -1.15 4.04 19.74
C SER A 301 -0.77 4.39 18.30
N ILE A 302 -0.65 3.37 17.44
CA ILE A 302 -0.40 3.55 16.01
C ILE A 302 -1.71 3.33 15.26
N PHE A 303 -2.24 4.40 14.66
CA PHE A 303 -3.45 4.35 13.83
C PHE A 303 -3.05 4.24 12.36
N VAL A 304 -3.56 3.24 11.65
CA VAL A 304 -3.29 3.00 10.23
C VAL A 304 -4.60 3.13 9.47
N TRP A 305 -4.61 3.98 8.44
CA TRP A 305 -5.84 4.37 7.74
C TRP A 305 -5.70 4.17 6.23
N ALA A 306 -6.75 3.68 5.58
CA ALA A 306 -6.84 3.66 4.12
C ALA A 306 -7.15 5.07 3.58
N SER A 307 -6.51 5.46 2.47
CA SER A 307 -6.65 6.81 1.89
C SER A 307 -7.87 6.98 0.94
N GLY A 308 -9.02 6.37 1.24
CA GLY A 308 -10.25 6.47 0.42
C GLY A 308 -10.22 5.75 -0.94
N ASN A 309 -11.39 5.61 -1.59
CA ASN A 309 -11.61 4.93 -2.88
C ASN A 309 -12.33 5.82 -3.91
N GLY A 310 -12.44 7.12 -3.65
CA GLY A 310 -13.10 8.15 -4.46
C GLY A 310 -12.37 8.57 -5.74
N GLY A 311 -11.26 7.93 -6.10
CA GLY A 311 -10.38 8.36 -7.20
C GLY A 311 -11.05 8.47 -8.58
N ARG A 312 -12.08 7.65 -8.84
CA ARG A 312 -12.93 7.71 -10.06
C ARG A 312 -14.08 8.71 -9.95
N GLN A 313 -14.43 9.12 -8.73
CA GLN A 313 -15.45 10.12 -8.46
C GLN A 313 -14.89 11.54 -8.59
N GLY A 314 -13.55 11.67 -8.64
CA GLY A 314 -12.84 12.95 -8.64
C GLY A 314 -12.54 13.45 -7.23
N ASP A 315 -12.42 12.54 -6.26
CA ASP A 315 -12.21 12.89 -4.86
C ASP A 315 -10.74 13.12 -4.49
N ASN A 316 -10.54 13.74 -3.34
CA ASN A 316 -9.25 14.03 -2.72
C ASN A 316 -9.36 13.83 -1.19
N CYS A 317 -8.57 12.91 -0.66
CA CYS A 317 -8.48 12.56 0.75
C CYS A 317 -7.99 13.67 1.70
N ASP A 318 -7.49 14.82 1.21
CA ASP A 318 -7.32 16.08 1.99
C ASP A 318 -8.69 16.66 2.44
N CYS A 319 -9.82 16.07 2.00
CA CYS A 319 -11.20 16.34 2.44
C CYS A 319 -11.77 15.31 3.44
N ASP A 320 -11.03 14.26 3.77
CA ASP A 320 -11.35 13.30 4.83
C ASP A 320 -10.47 13.56 6.05
N GLY A 321 -11.05 14.11 7.12
CA GLY A 321 -10.31 14.46 8.33
C GLY A 321 -9.79 13.26 9.14
N TYR A 322 -10.14 12.02 8.78
CA TYR A 322 -9.54 10.82 9.37
C TYR A 322 -8.17 10.54 8.74
N THR A 323 -8.09 10.38 7.42
CA THR A 323 -6.80 10.22 6.71
C THR A 323 -5.94 11.49 6.70
N ASP A 324 -6.53 12.68 6.81
CA ASP A 324 -5.80 13.96 6.90
C ASP A 324 -5.30 14.25 8.34
N SER A 325 -5.60 13.38 9.30
CA SER A 325 -5.16 13.51 10.69
C SER A 325 -3.67 13.21 10.86
N ILE A 326 -2.91 14.12 11.47
CA ILE A 326 -1.49 13.93 11.84
C ILE A 326 -1.26 12.69 12.73
N TYR A 327 -2.30 12.20 13.40
CA TYR A 327 -2.27 11.03 14.29
C TYR A 327 -2.39 9.70 13.57
N THR A 328 -2.80 9.70 12.30
CA THR A 328 -2.89 8.50 11.46
C THR A 328 -1.64 8.30 10.60
N ILE A 329 -1.47 7.07 10.12
CA ILE A 329 -0.60 6.69 9.03
C ILE A 329 -1.50 6.37 7.85
N SER A 330 -1.70 7.36 6.97
CA SER A 330 -2.48 7.21 5.73
C SER A 330 -1.71 6.37 4.70
N ILE A 331 -2.37 5.33 4.19
CA ILE A 331 -1.83 4.34 3.26
C ILE A 331 -2.70 4.27 1.99
N SER A 332 -2.05 4.52 0.85
CA SER A 332 -2.60 4.35 -0.50
C SER A 332 -2.24 2.98 -1.09
N SER A 333 -2.77 2.68 -2.28
CA SER A 333 -2.58 1.42 -3.01
C SER A 333 -1.71 1.57 -4.26
N ALA A 334 -0.91 0.53 -4.52
CA ALA A 334 -0.35 0.25 -5.85
C ALA A 334 -0.92 -1.07 -6.41
N SER A 335 -1.14 -1.11 -7.72
CA SER A 335 -1.51 -2.33 -8.43
C SER A 335 -0.34 -3.31 -8.54
N GLN A 336 -0.62 -4.50 -9.06
CA GLN A 336 0.38 -5.54 -9.33
C GLN A 336 1.47 -5.18 -10.36
N GLN A 337 1.31 -4.05 -11.07
CA GLN A 337 2.28 -3.45 -12.00
C GLN A 337 3.05 -2.26 -11.38
N GLY A 338 2.74 -1.89 -10.14
CA GLY A 338 3.27 -0.67 -9.52
C GLY A 338 2.61 0.60 -10.06
N LEU A 339 1.36 0.51 -10.52
CA LEU A 339 0.57 1.66 -11.01
C LEU A 339 -0.46 2.11 -9.98
N SER A 340 -0.87 3.38 -10.06
CA SER A 340 -1.98 3.94 -9.29
C SER A 340 -3.30 3.26 -9.71
N PRO A 341 -4.03 2.57 -8.82
CA PRO A 341 -5.35 2.03 -9.15
C PRO A 341 -6.37 3.13 -9.46
N TRP A 342 -7.44 2.77 -10.18
CA TRP A 342 -8.49 3.72 -10.60
C TRP A 342 -9.34 4.27 -9.45
N TYR A 343 -9.37 3.58 -8.31
CA TYR A 343 -10.08 3.99 -7.10
C TYR A 343 -9.21 4.83 -6.15
N ALA A 344 -7.88 4.69 -6.21
CA ALA A 344 -6.99 5.35 -5.25
C ALA A 344 -7.07 6.88 -5.39
N GLU A 345 -7.29 7.55 -4.26
CA GLU A 345 -7.35 9.01 -4.20
C GLU A 345 -5.97 9.65 -4.26
N LYS A 346 -5.95 10.99 -4.19
CA LYS A 346 -4.73 11.79 -4.26
C LYS A 346 -4.84 12.90 -3.23
N CYS A 347 -4.06 12.81 -2.17
CA CYS A 347 -3.95 13.83 -1.14
C CYS A 347 -2.49 14.08 -0.76
N SER A 348 -2.27 15.12 0.02
CA SER A 348 -0.94 15.54 0.46
C SER A 348 -0.55 14.99 1.85
N SER A 349 -1.51 14.36 2.53
CA SER A 349 -1.41 13.64 3.80
C SER A 349 -1.05 12.15 3.69
N THR A 350 -1.21 11.50 2.53
CA THR A 350 -0.76 10.11 2.30
C THR A 350 0.72 9.96 2.65
N LEU A 351 1.05 9.05 3.58
CA LEU A 351 2.44 8.85 4.03
C LEU A 351 3.18 7.83 3.18
N ALA A 352 2.51 6.74 2.79
CA ALA A 352 3.10 5.64 2.03
C ALA A 352 2.05 4.81 1.27
N THR A 353 2.54 3.74 0.64
CA THR A 353 1.75 2.82 -0.19
C THR A 353 2.04 1.38 0.18
N SER A 354 1.02 0.52 0.14
CA SER A 354 1.21 -0.92 0.03
C SER A 354 0.47 -1.45 -1.23
N TYR A 355 0.39 -2.76 -1.42
CA TYR A 355 -0.30 -3.31 -2.59
C TYR A 355 -1.80 -3.46 -2.39
N SER A 356 -2.54 -3.46 -3.49
CA SER A 356 -3.92 -3.93 -3.57
C SER A 356 -4.21 -4.35 -5.02
N SER A 357 -5.48 -4.58 -5.33
CA SER A 357 -6.02 -4.72 -6.68
C SER A 357 -5.72 -3.53 -7.61
N GLY A 358 -5.80 -3.74 -8.93
CA GLY A 358 -5.68 -2.68 -9.93
C GLY A 358 -6.78 -2.72 -10.98
N ASP A 359 -6.39 -2.98 -12.22
CA ASP A 359 -7.31 -3.22 -13.33
C ASP A 359 -8.09 -4.55 -13.16
N TYR A 360 -9.18 -4.72 -13.91
CA TYR A 360 -10.05 -5.89 -13.79
C TYR A 360 -9.34 -7.25 -14.03
N THR A 361 -8.25 -7.23 -14.79
CA THR A 361 -7.38 -8.38 -15.10
C THR A 361 -6.33 -8.68 -14.03
N ASP A 362 -6.21 -7.85 -12.99
CA ASP A 362 -5.13 -7.95 -12.02
C ASP A 362 -5.40 -8.98 -10.94
N GLN A 363 -4.33 -9.58 -10.43
CA GLN A 363 -4.39 -10.30 -9.17
C GLN A 363 -4.71 -9.30 -8.05
N ARG A 364 -5.59 -9.73 -7.16
CA ARG A 364 -6.13 -8.95 -6.05
C ARG A 364 -5.45 -9.40 -4.76
N ILE A 365 -6.01 -9.00 -3.62
CA ILE A 365 -5.55 -9.47 -2.31
C ILE A 365 -6.22 -10.82 -1.96
N THR A 366 -5.45 -11.65 -1.26
CA THR A 366 -5.81 -13.01 -0.86
C THR A 366 -5.86 -13.11 0.66
N SER A 367 -6.98 -13.53 1.23
CA SER A 367 -7.19 -13.54 2.69
C SER A 367 -8.24 -14.56 3.13
N ALA A 368 -8.51 -14.60 4.44
CA ALA A 368 -9.74 -15.14 5.02
C ALA A 368 -11.00 -14.46 4.42
N ASP A 369 -12.15 -15.12 4.54
CA ASP A 369 -13.47 -14.61 4.15
C ASP A 369 -14.53 -15.20 5.09
N LEU A 370 -15.75 -14.65 5.11
CA LEU A 370 -16.84 -15.17 5.94
C LEU A 370 -17.21 -16.63 5.62
N HIS A 371 -17.89 -17.27 6.58
CA HIS A 371 -18.34 -18.67 6.58
C HIS A 371 -17.18 -19.66 6.68
N ASN A 372 -16.07 -19.24 7.30
CA ASN A 372 -14.80 -19.95 7.35
C ASN A 372 -14.28 -20.31 5.95
N ASP A 373 -14.41 -19.39 4.98
CA ASP A 373 -13.94 -19.57 3.59
C ASP A 373 -12.66 -18.75 3.32
N CYS A 374 -12.22 -18.68 2.06
CA CYS A 374 -11.02 -17.94 1.64
C CYS A 374 -11.31 -17.11 0.38
N THR A 375 -10.66 -15.97 0.23
CA THR A 375 -10.86 -15.05 -0.89
C THR A 375 -9.59 -14.82 -1.70
N GLU A 376 -9.71 -14.70 -3.02
CA GLU A 376 -8.70 -14.10 -3.93
C GLU A 376 -9.21 -12.77 -4.51
N THR A 377 -10.15 -12.12 -3.81
CA THR A 377 -10.99 -11.02 -4.34
C THR A 377 -11.17 -9.83 -3.41
N HIS A 378 -10.23 -9.59 -2.48
CA HIS A 378 -10.24 -8.35 -1.69
C HIS A 378 -9.54 -7.22 -2.45
N THR A 379 -10.08 -6.00 -2.34
CA THR A 379 -9.84 -4.86 -3.26
C THR A 379 -10.05 -3.53 -2.53
N GLY A 380 -9.48 -2.46 -3.06
CA GLY A 380 -9.60 -1.10 -2.49
C GLY A 380 -8.37 -0.71 -1.67
N THR A 381 -8.28 0.56 -1.27
CA THR A 381 -7.27 1.05 -0.31
C THR A 381 -7.44 0.41 1.06
N SER A 382 -8.64 -0.09 1.35
CA SER A 382 -8.95 -0.88 2.54
C SER A 382 -8.19 -2.20 2.65
N ALA A 383 -7.71 -2.76 1.55
CA ALA A 383 -6.78 -3.91 1.55
C ALA A 383 -5.30 -3.47 1.62
N SER A 384 -5.00 -2.17 1.58
CA SER A 384 -3.62 -1.67 1.70
C SER A 384 -3.24 -1.29 3.13
N ALA A 385 -4.18 -0.76 3.93
CA ALA A 385 -3.95 -0.45 5.34
C ALA A 385 -3.64 -1.68 6.22
N PRO A 386 -4.31 -2.84 6.08
CA PRO A 386 -4.02 -4.05 6.88
C PRO A 386 -2.62 -4.61 6.61
N LEU A 387 -2.18 -4.63 5.34
CA LEU A 387 -0.81 -5.01 4.99
C LEU A 387 0.23 -4.09 5.65
N ALA A 388 -0.05 -2.78 5.72
CA ALA A 388 0.82 -1.83 6.40
C ALA A 388 0.83 -2.04 7.93
N ALA A 389 -0.34 -2.24 8.55
CA ALA A 389 -0.46 -2.57 9.97
C ALA A 389 0.33 -3.84 10.34
N GLY A 390 0.29 -4.87 9.48
CA GLY A 390 1.13 -6.06 9.62
C GLY A 390 2.63 -5.76 9.54
N ILE A 391 3.09 -4.92 8.59
CA ILE A 391 4.50 -4.52 8.51
C ILE A 391 4.93 -3.75 9.77
N PHE A 392 4.07 -2.88 10.30
CA PHE A 392 4.35 -2.14 11.53
C PHE A 392 4.43 -3.07 12.74
N ALA A 393 3.64 -4.15 12.78
CA ALA A 393 3.75 -5.18 13.81
C ALA A 393 5.10 -5.93 13.76
N LEU A 394 5.63 -6.23 12.56
CA LEU A 394 6.99 -6.78 12.42
C LEU A 394 8.05 -5.83 13.01
N ALA A 395 7.88 -4.51 12.85
CA ALA A 395 8.79 -3.51 13.40
C ALA A 395 8.62 -3.28 14.92
N LEU A 396 7.41 -3.44 15.47
CA LEU A 396 7.17 -3.39 16.92
C LEU A 396 7.69 -4.63 17.65
N GLU A 397 7.69 -5.83 17.04
CA GLU A 397 8.41 -6.98 17.61
C GLU A 397 9.93 -6.72 17.64
N ALA A 398 10.48 -6.15 16.56
CA ALA A 398 11.90 -5.81 16.47
C ALA A 398 12.31 -4.69 17.47
N ASN A 399 11.44 -3.72 17.68
CA ASN A 399 11.65 -2.61 18.62
C ASN A 399 10.31 -2.15 19.26
N PRO A 400 9.93 -2.71 20.42
CA PRO A 400 8.69 -2.33 21.09
C PRO A 400 8.73 -0.93 21.72
N ASN A 401 9.86 -0.22 21.65
CA ASN A 401 10.03 1.12 22.21
C ASN A 401 9.80 2.25 21.19
N LEU A 402 9.56 1.94 19.91
CA LEU A 402 9.13 2.92 18.92
C LEU A 402 7.86 3.65 19.38
N THR A 403 7.87 4.98 19.30
CA THR A 403 6.68 5.82 19.42
C THR A 403 5.88 5.87 18.13
N TRP A 404 4.65 6.39 18.18
CA TRP A 404 3.83 6.62 16.97
C TRP A 404 4.56 7.49 15.91
N ARG A 405 5.28 8.52 16.35
CA ARG A 405 6.13 9.36 15.47
C ARG A 405 7.37 8.64 14.97
N ASP A 406 7.99 7.79 15.78
CA ASP A 406 9.11 6.96 15.29
C ASP A 406 8.66 6.05 14.14
N MET A 407 7.45 5.47 14.23
CA MET A 407 6.88 4.67 13.13
C MET A 407 6.66 5.50 11.86
N GLN A 408 6.09 6.71 11.98
CA GLN A 408 5.95 7.63 10.83
C GLN A 408 7.32 7.98 10.20
N HIS A 409 8.32 8.33 11.01
CA HIS A 409 9.68 8.61 10.53
C HIS A 409 10.33 7.40 9.84
N LEU A 410 10.18 6.20 10.41
CA LEU A 410 10.66 4.95 9.80
C LEU A 410 10.02 4.73 8.42
N VAL A 411 8.72 4.93 8.28
CA VAL A 411 8.00 4.85 7.00
C VAL A 411 8.57 5.86 5.98
N VAL A 412 8.65 7.14 6.34
CA VAL A 412 9.19 8.21 5.46
C VAL A 412 10.62 7.90 4.98
N TRP A 413 11.44 7.31 5.86
CA TRP A 413 12.85 7.02 5.58
C TRP A 413 13.09 5.67 4.88
N THR A 414 12.08 4.80 4.76
CA THR A 414 12.25 3.44 4.18
C THR A 414 11.32 3.11 3.02
N SER A 415 10.21 3.84 2.82
CA SER A 415 9.33 3.66 1.65
C SER A 415 10.04 3.97 0.34
N GLU A 416 10.00 3.03 -0.62
CA GLU A 416 10.77 3.09 -1.87
C GLU A 416 9.94 3.70 -3.02
N TYR A 417 10.46 4.75 -3.67
CA TYR A 417 9.82 5.34 -4.85
C TYR A 417 10.08 4.54 -6.13
N ASP A 418 11.25 3.89 -6.26
CA ASP A 418 11.74 3.30 -7.52
C ASP A 418 10.79 2.21 -8.11
N PRO A 419 10.14 1.34 -7.32
CA PRO A 419 9.10 0.41 -7.81
C PRO A 419 7.88 1.10 -8.43
N LEU A 420 7.64 2.37 -8.11
CA LEU A 420 6.48 3.18 -8.54
C LEU A 420 6.89 4.37 -9.44
N ALA A 421 8.16 4.46 -9.85
CA ALA A 421 8.74 5.63 -10.52
C ALA A 421 8.12 5.96 -11.89
N ASN A 422 7.47 5.00 -12.54
CA ASN A 422 6.81 5.18 -13.84
C ASN A 422 5.50 6.00 -13.77
N ASN A 423 5.01 6.33 -12.56
CA ASN A 423 3.79 7.11 -12.38
C ASN A 423 4.09 8.63 -12.39
N PRO A 424 3.17 9.47 -12.91
CA PRO A 424 3.34 10.93 -12.85
C PRO A 424 3.19 11.47 -11.42
N GLY A 425 3.79 12.65 -11.18
CA GLY A 425 3.66 13.40 -9.91
C GLY A 425 4.80 13.24 -8.91
N TRP A 426 5.81 12.41 -9.20
CA TRP A 426 7.01 12.33 -8.36
C TRP A 426 7.80 13.64 -8.36
N LYS A 427 8.03 14.19 -7.18
CA LYS A 427 8.87 15.37 -6.93
C LYS A 427 9.90 15.08 -5.85
N LYS A 428 11.01 15.83 -5.84
CA LYS A 428 12.01 15.80 -4.77
C LYS A 428 11.81 17.02 -3.88
N ASN A 429 11.60 16.82 -2.58
CA ASN A 429 11.37 17.89 -1.61
C ASN A 429 12.69 18.56 -1.17
N GLY A 430 12.62 19.62 -0.38
CA GLY A 430 13.77 20.41 0.08
C GLY A 430 14.73 19.64 1.00
N ALA A 431 14.25 18.61 1.69
CA ALA A 431 15.06 17.67 2.47
C ALA A 431 15.73 16.57 1.60
N GLY A 432 15.41 16.54 0.30
CA GLY A 432 15.92 15.58 -0.66
C GLY A 432 15.14 14.26 -0.74
N LEU A 433 13.93 14.21 -0.18
CA LEU A 433 13.05 13.03 -0.23
C LEU A 433 12.18 13.04 -1.49
N MET A 434 12.02 11.87 -2.12
CA MET A 434 11.07 11.66 -3.21
C MET A 434 9.66 11.45 -2.66
N VAL A 435 8.68 12.17 -3.20
CA VAL A 435 7.29 12.15 -2.72
C VAL A 435 6.27 12.36 -3.86
N ASN A 436 5.06 11.82 -3.74
CA ASN A 436 3.99 11.89 -4.76
C ASN A 436 2.60 11.81 -4.07
N SER A 437 1.65 12.67 -4.41
CA SER A 437 0.30 12.69 -3.79
C SER A 437 -0.56 11.45 -4.05
N ARG A 438 -0.12 10.52 -4.90
CA ARG A 438 -0.73 9.18 -5.05
C ARG A 438 -0.21 8.16 -4.04
N PHE A 439 1.00 8.36 -3.50
CA PHE A 439 1.79 7.31 -2.87
C PHE A 439 2.58 7.72 -1.63
N GLY A 440 2.45 8.97 -1.19
CA GLY A 440 3.33 9.55 -0.17
C GLY A 440 4.80 9.41 -0.56
N PHE A 441 5.62 8.86 0.33
CA PHE A 441 7.05 8.60 0.13
C PHE A 441 7.36 7.30 -0.64
N GLY A 442 6.34 6.53 -1.04
CA GLY A 442 6.47 5.33 -1.88
C GLY A 442 6.01 4.04 -1.21
N LEU A 443 6.43 2.91 -1.79
CA LEU A 443 6.03 1.57 -1.36
C LEU A 443 6.73 1.17 -0.05
N LEU A 444 5.98 0.68 0.93
CA LEU A 444 6.53 0.07 2.14
C LEU A 444 7.47 -1.11 1.83
N ASN A 445 8.63 -1.12 2.47
CA ASN A 445 9.66 -2.15 2.38
C ASN A 445 9.91 -2.72 3.78
N ALA A 446 9.30 -3.86 4.10
CA ALA A 446 9.30 -4.42 5.45
C ALA A 446 10.72 -4.70 5.96
N LYS A 447 11.60 -5.20 5.09
CA LYS A 447 13.03 -5.40 5.42
C LYS A 447 13.70 -4.08 5.78
N ALA A 448 13.58 -3.03 4.96
CA ALA A 448 14.24 -1.75 5.23
C ALA A 448 13.71 -1.08 6.52
N LEU A 449 12.40 -1.16 6.75
CA LEU A 449 11.73 -0.61 7.93
C LEU A 449 12.20 -1.33 9.21
N VAL A 450 12.20 -2.67 9.22
CA VAL A 450 12.67 -3.47 10.36
C VAL A 450 14.19 -3.37 10.56
N ASP A 451 14.99 -3.31 9.49
CA ASP A 451 16.44 -3.15 9.57
C ASP A 451 16.84 -1.80 10.20
N LEU A 452 16.10 -0.72 9.93
CA LEU A 452 16.35 0.59 10.50
C LEU A 452 15.80 0.75 11.93
N ALA A 453 14.67 0.08 12.22
CA ALA A 453 14.01 0.05 13.52
C ALA A 453 14.83 -0.60 14.65
N ASP A 454 15.85 -1.41 14.32
CA ASP A 454 16.69 -2.13 15.28
C ASP A 454 17.13 -1.22 16.46
N PRO A 455 16.92 -1.60 17.73
CA PRO A 455 17.25 -0.76 18.89
C PRO A 455 18.74 -0.36 19.02
N ARG A 456 19.62 -0.94 18.20
CA ARG A 456 21.06 -0.60 18.12
C ARG A 456 21.36 0.50 17.11
N THR A 457 20.44 0.78 16.19
CA THR A 457 20.57 1.82 15.14
C THR A 457 19.52 2.92 15.28
N TRP A 458 18.30 2.60 15.73
CA TRP A 458 17.28 3.60 15.93
C TRP A 458 17.55 4.45 17.17
N THR A 459 17.53 5.76 16.99
CA THR A 459 17.45 6.74 18.08
C THR A 459 16.10 7.43 17.96
N SER A 460 15.25 7.31 18.99
CA SER A 460 13.91 7.91 18.95
C SER A 460 13.96 9.42 18.71
N VAL A 461 13.00 9.90 17.93
CA VAL A 461 12.99 11.29 17.47
C VAL A 461 12.76 12.27 18.63
N PRO A 462 13.31 13.51 18.56
CA PRO A 462 13.11 14.52 19.59
C PRO A 462 11.62 14.83 19.86
N GLU A 463 11.36 15.48 20.98
CA GLU A 463 10.02 15.92 21.41
C GLU A 463 9.29 16.70 20.30
N LYS A 464 8.00 16.38 20.05
CA LYS A 464 7.16 17.13 19.10
C LYS A 464 7.03 18.57 19.56
N LYS A 465 7.39 19.51 18.70
CA LYS A 465 7.08 20.94 18.83
C LYS A 465 6.03 21.35 17.80
N GLU A 466 5.41 22.49 18.05
CA GLU A 466 4.27 23.00 17.28
C GLU A 466 4.33 24.53 17.22
N CYS A 467 4.43 25.08 16.00
CA CYS A 467 4.51 26.51 15.76
C CYS A 467 3.33 26.96 14.90
N VAL A 468 2.43 27.75 15.49
CA VAL A 468 1.28 28.33 14.79
C VAL A 468 1.66 29.69 14.21
N VAL A 469 1.80 29.76 12.89
CA VAL A 469 2.03 31.00 12.15
C VAL A 469 0.68 31.54 11.67
N LYS A 470 0.35 32.77 12.03
CA LYS A 470 -0.86 33.45 11.56
C LYS A 470 -0.66 34.96 11.52
N ASP A 471 -1.42 35.62 10.66
CA ASP A 471 -1.55 37.07 10.62
C ASP A 471 -2.81 37.49 11.39
N ASN A 472 -2.64 38.32 12.44
CA ASN A 472 -3.76 38.83 13.24
C ASN A 472 -4.39 40.10 12.63
N GLU A 473 -3.76 40.70 11.63
CA GLU A 473 -4.22 41.89 10.90
C GLU A 473 -4.73 41.50 9.49
N PHE A 474 -4.98 40.21 9.26
CA PHE A 474 -5.43 39.68 7.98
C PHE A 474 -6.87 40.10 7.66
N GLU A 475 -7.00 41.10 6.78
CA GLU A 475 -8.28 41.47 6.19
C GLU A 475 -8.77 40.42 5.16
N PRO A 476 -10.04 39.98 5.21
CA PRO A 476 -10.59 38.96 4.31
C PRO A 476 -10.41 39.28 2.82
N ARG A 477 -9.83 38.33 2.06
CA ARG A 477 -9.49 38.51 0.64
C ARG A 477 -10.57 37.91 -0.25
N ALA A 478 -11.25 38.76 -1.03
CA ALA A 478 -12.26 38.33 -1.99
C ALA A 478 -11.64 37.49 -3.13
N LEU A 479 -12.28 36.36 -3.44
CA LEU A 479 -11.96 35.48 -4.55
C LEU A 479 -13.13 35.50 -5.54
N LYS A 480 -12.86 35.87 -6.78
CA LYS A 480 -13.86 35.93 -7.86
C LYS A 480 -13.73 34.73 -8.80
N GLY A 481 -14.76 34.47 -9.59
CA GLY A 481 -14.76 33.43 -10.60
C GLY A 481 -13.60 33.59 -11.60
N ASN A 482 -12.90 32.49 -11.89
CA ASN A 482 -11.64 32.47 -12.65
C ASN A 482 -10.57 33.44 -12.10
N GLY A 483 -10.57 33.69 -10.78
CA GLY A 483 -9.59 34.50 -10.07
C GLY A 483 -8.61 33.67 -9.24
N GLU A 484 -7.59 34.33 -8.71
CA GLU A 484 -6.67 33.75 -7.72
C GLU A 484 -6.39 34.71 -6.56
N VAL A 485 -6.11 34.13 -5.39
CA VAL A 485 -5.59 34.82 -4.21
C VAL A 485 -4.27 34.17 -3.81
N ILE A 486 -3.21 34.99 -3.78
CA ILE A 486 -1.89 34.60 -3.29
C ILE A 486 -1.73 35.17 -1.87
N ILE A 487 -1.20 34.37 -0.95
CA ILE A 487 -0.79 34.81 0.39
C ILE A 487 0.67 34.41 0.60
N GLU A 488 1.54 35.40 0.80
CA GLU A 488 2.92 35.20 1.23
C GLU A 488 2.96 35.14 2.77
N ILE A 489 3.59 34.10 3.30
CA ILE A 489 3.63 33.80 4.73
C ILE A 489 5.11 33.76 5.16
N PRO A 490 5.72 34.92 5.50
CA PRO A 490 7.08 34.98 6.03
C PRO A 490 7.11 34.45 7.47
N THR A 491 7.97 33.47 7.76
CA THR A 491 8.07 32.86 9.08
C THR A 491 9.51 32.58 9.52
N ARG A 492 9.78 32.78 10.81
CA ARG A 492 10.96 32.27 11.52
C ARG A 492 10.69 30.95 12.25
N ALA A 493 9.54 30.30 12.00
CA ALA A 493 9.15 29.01 12.59
C ALA A 493 9.35 28.91 14.11
N CYS A 494 8.95 29.97 14.82
CA CYS A 494 9.06 30.13 16.27
C CYS A 494 10.51 30.05 16.80
N GLU A 495 11.51 30.36 15.97
CA GLU A 495 12.89 30.60 16.41
C GLU A 495 12.95 31.61 17.58
N GLU A 496 13.91 31.40 18.50
CA GLU A 496 14.02 32.07 19.81
C GLU A 496 12.92 31.69 20.84
N GLN A 497 11.99 30.77 20.52
CA GLN A 497 10.96 30.26 21.44
C GLN A 497 11.12 28.75 21.72
N GLU A 498 10.48 28.24 22.79
CA GLU A 498 10.57 26.81 23.20
C GLU A 498 9.97 25.83 22.18
N ASN A 499 9.10 26.33 21.29
CA ASN A 499 8.44 25.60 20.22
C ASN A 499 9.08 25.84 18.82
N ALA A 500 10.32 26.31 18.77
CA ALA A 500 11.07 26.47 17.53
C ALA A 500 11.20 25.14 16.75
N ILE A 501 10.95 25.17 15.44
CA ILE A 501 11.06 23.99 14.56
C ILE A 501 12.17 24.21 13.52
N LYS A 502 13.04 23.21 13.36
CA LYS A 502 14.16 23.20 12.40
C LYS A 502 14.10 22.04 11.40
N SER A 503 13.28 21.03 11.68
CA SER A 503 13.01 19.88 10.82
C SER A 503 11.53 19.56 10.91
N LEU A 504 10.81 19.69 9.81
CA LEU A 504 9.37 19.42 9.73
C LEU A 504 9.03 17.93 9.80
N GLU A 505 7.82 17.66 10.28
CA GLU A 505 7.10 16.40 10.15
C GLU A 505 5.84 16.67 9.30
N HIS A 506 4.75 17.07 9.95
CA HIS A 506 3.50 17.48 9.32
C HIS A 506 3.40 19.02 9.23
N VAL A 507 2.69 19.50 8.21
CA VAL A 507 2.26 20.89 8.08
C VAL A 507 0.74 20.90 7.90
N GLN A 508 0.01 21.69 8.69
CA GLN A 508 -1.42 21.91 8.48
C GLN A 508 -1.66 23.36 8.06
N PHE A 509 -2.50 23.57 7.06
CA PHE A 509 -3.00 24.87 6.67
C PHE A 509 -4.50 24.93 7.01
N GLU A 510 -4.84 25.54 8.14
CA GLU A 510 -6.24 25.82 8.46
C GLU A 510 -6.70 27.04 7.65
N ALA A 511 -7.90 26.97 7.07
CA ALA A 511 -8.58 28.15 6.58
C ALA A 511 -10.09 28.11 6.75
N THR A 512 -10.68 29.30 6.86
CA THR A 512 -12.08 29.54 6.51
C THR A 512 -12.14 30.19 5.13
N ILE A 513 -12.72 29.48 4.17
CA ILE A 513 -12.89 29.88 2.78
C ILE A 513 -14.38 29.79 2.45
N GLU A 514 -15.05 30.93 2.37
CA GLU A 514 -16.42 31.01 1.86
C GLU A 514 -16.37 30.98 0.33
N TYR A 515 -17.12 30.09 -0.33
CA TYR A 515 -17.15 30.04 -1.80
C TYR A 515 -18.43 29.42 -2.36
N SER A 516 -18.97 30.01 -3.44
CA SER A 516 -20.24 29.63 -4.07
C SER A 516 -20.28 28.20 -4.63
N ARG A 517 -19.12 27.63 -5.01
CA ARG A 517 -18.99 26.25 -5.49
C ARG A 517 -17.64 25.66 -5.09
N ARG A 518 -17.59 25.02 -3.92
CA ARG A 518 -16.36 24.54 -3.28
C ARG A 518 -15.47 23.66 -4.17
N GLY A 519 -16.05 22.79 -5.01
CA GLY A 519 -15.32 21.91 -5.92
C GLY A 519 -14.52 22.58 -7.04
N ASP A 520 -14.73 23.88 -7.25
CA ASP A 520 -14.00 24.67 -8.25
C ASP A 520 -12.67 25.21 -7.72
N LEU A 521 -12.44 25.11 -6.41
CA LEU A 521 -11.24 25.58 -5.74
C LEU A 521 -10.06 24.62 -5.93
N HIS A 522 -8.94 25.16 -6.34
CA HIS A 522 -7.63 24.52 -6.27
C HIS A 522 -6.78 25.24 -5.23
N VAL A 523 -6.21 24.49 -4.27
CA VAL A 523 -5.35 25.05 -3.20
C VAL A 523 -3.96 24.46 -3.34
N THR A 524 -2.95 25.33 -3.45
CA THR A 524 -1.53 24.95 -3.47
C THR A 524 -0.76 25.71 -2.39
N LEU A 525 0.01 24.98 -1.59
CA LEU A 525 0.99 25.51 -0.64
C LEU A 525 2.41 25.21 -1.13
N THR A 526 3.28 26.22 -1.12
CA THR A 526 4.71 26.09 -1.49
C THR A 526 5.59 26.44 -0.31
N SER A 527 6.52 25.55 0.04
CA SER A 527 7.43 25.76 1.18
C SER A 527 8.52 26.78 0.90
N ALA A 528 9.16 27.28 1.97
CA ALA A 528 10.34 28.13 1.87
C ALA A 528 11.52 27.48 1.12
N ALA A 529 11.57 26.15 1.01
CA ALA A 529 12.56 25.42 0.22
C ALA A 529 12.13 25.18 -1.26
N GLY A 530 10.93 25.64 -1.65
CA GLY A 530 10.39 25.50 -3.00
C GLY A 530 9.52 24.27 -3.24
N THR A 531 9.22 23.47 -2.22
CA THR A 531 8.34 22.28 -2.36
C THR A 531 6.90 22.72 -2.54
N SER A 532 6.44 22.76 -3.79
CA SER A 532 5.05 23.04 -4.13
C SER A 532 4.17 21.79 -3.97
N THR A 533 3.03 21.95 -3.30
CA THR A 533 2.08 20.89 -2.93
C THR A 533 0.65 21.37 -3.18
N VAL A 534 -0.12 20.58 -3.93
CA VAL A 534 -1.58 20.68 -3.96
C VAL A 534 -2.14 20.14 -2.64
N LEU A 535 -2.91 20.96 -1.93
CA LEU A 535 -3.68 20.63 -0.71
C LEU A 535 -5.17 20.41 -1.00
N LEU A 536 -5.64 20.86 -2.16
CA LEU A 536 -6.98 20.57 -2.68
C LEU A 536 -6.92 20.62 -4.20
N ALA A 537 -7.44 19.56 -4.82
CA ALA A 537 -7.61 19.45 -6.26
C ALA A 537 -9.08 19.70 -6.63
N GLU A 538 -9.34 19.95 -7.91
CA GLU A 538 -10.67 20.24 -8.42
C GLU A 538 -11.58 19.01 -8.25
N ARG A 539 -12.68 19.17 -7.50
CA ARG A 539 -13.66 18.09 -7.27
C ARG A 539 -14.94 18.40 -8.04
N GLU A 540 -15.03 17.90 -9.27
CA GLU A 540 -16.09 18.27 -10.22
C GLU A 540 -17.51 18.12 -9.63
N ARG A 541 -17.73 17.15 -8.75
CA ARG A 541 -19.03 16.85 -8.14
C ARG A 541 -19.40 17.73 -6.95
N ASP A 542 -18.45 18.43 -6.34
CA ASP A 542 -18.68 19.26 -5.17
C ASP A 542 -19.32 20.60 -5.54
N THR A 543 -20.66 20.58 -5.62
CA THR A 543 -21.49 21.77 -5.84
C THR A 543 -21.74 22.57 -4.55
N SER A 544 -21.06 22.30 -3.44
CA SER A 544 -21.41 22.86 -2.14
C SER A 544 -21.08 24.36 -2.02
N PRO A 545 -22.02 25.21 -1.55
CA PRO A 545 -21.77 26.61 -1.22
C PRO A 545 -21.18 26.79 0.19
N ASN A 546 -21.08 25.70 0.98
CA ASN A 546 -20.69 25.77 2.39
C ASN A 546 -19.20 26.10 2.59
N GLY A 547 -18.39 25.98 1.53
CA GLY A 547 -16.95 26.25 1.58
C GLY A 547 -16.20 25.37 2.60
N PHE A 548 -15.13 25.93 3.15
CA PHE A 548 -14.35 25.35 4.24
C PHE A 548 -14.43 26.27 5.46
N LYS A 549 -14.57 25.71 6.65
CA LYS A 549 -14.76 26.45 7.91
C LYS A 549 -13.82 25.88 8.96
N ASN A 550 -12.71 26.57 9.22
CA ASN A 550 -11.60 26.08 10.02
C ASN A 550 -11.15 24.66 9.60
N TRP A 551 -10.99 24.41 8.29
CA TRP A 551 -10.53 23.11 7.79
C TRP A 551 -9.00 23.07 7.76
N ASP A 552 -8.40 22.21 8.57
CA ASP A 552 -6.95 21.97 8.63
C ASP A 552 -6.50 21.06 7.47
N PHE A 553 -6.12 21.61 6.31
CA PHE A 553 -5.53 20.81 5.21
C PHE A 553 -4.11 20.35 5.57
N MET A 554 -3.85 19.05 5.65
CA MET A 554 -2.59 18.48 6.16
C MET A 554 -1.67 17.97 5.04
N SER A 555 -0.37 18.27 5.15
CA SER A 555 0.64 17.69 4.27
C SER A 555 1.87 17.15 4.99
N VAL A 556 2.32 15.98 4.52
CA VAL A 556 3.60 15.36 4.86
C VAL A 556 4.67 15.59 3.79
N HIS A 557 4.35 16.23 2.66
CA HIS A 557 5.28 16.40 1.53
C HIS A 557 6.57 17.18 1.86
N THR A 558 6.56 18.00 2.92
CA THR A 558 7.68 18.84 3.35
C THR A 558 8.51 18.23 4.50
N TRP A 559 8.28 16.96 4.83
CA TRP A 559 8.99 16.23 5.89
C TRP A 559 10.52 16.41 5.78
N GLY A 560 11.15 16.75 6.90
CA GLY A 560 12.59 17.03 7.01
C GLY A 560 13.05 18.42 6.58
N GLU A 561 12.19 19.25 5.98
CA GLU A 561 12.59 20.59 5.56
C GLU A 561 12.79 21.52 6.76
N ASN A 562 13.67 22.52 6.59
CA ASN A 562 13.73 23.67 7.49
C ASN A 562 12.60 24.65 7.08
N PRO A 563 11.63 24.95 7.94
CA PRO A 563 10.49 25.79 7.60
C PRO A 563 10.78 27.31 7.54
N ILE A 564 11.97 27.76 7.95
CA ILE A 564 12.30 29.19 8.01
C ILE A 564 12.39 29.81 6.60
N GLY A 565 11.65 30.90 6.37
CA GLY A 565 11.61 31.64 5.12
C GLY A 565 10.20 32.08 4.75
N THR A 566 9.95 32.36 3.47
CA THR A 566 8.61 32.74 2.98
C THR A 566 7.92 31.55 2.34
N TRP A 567 6.77 31.17 2.88
CA TRP A 567 5.85 30.21 2.26
C TRP A 567 4.89 30.95 1.33
N THR A 568 4.35 30.26 0.33
CA THR A 568 3.37 30.84 -0.60
C THR A 568 2.16 29.93 -0.72
N LEU A 569 1.01 30.43 -0.26
CA LEU A 569 -0.30 29.86 -0.54
C LEU A 569 -0.86 30.47 -1.83
N ARG A 570 -1.47 29.64 -2.68
CA ARG A 570 -2.30 30.05 -3.82
C ARG A 570 -3.65 29.33 -3.73
N ILE A 571 -4.73 30.09 -3.82
CA ILE A 571 -6.10 29.59 -3.94
C ILE A 571 -6.67 30.15 -5.25
N THR A 572 -7.13 29.27 -6.14
CA THR A 572 -7.55 29.62 -7.51
C THR A 572 -8.88 28.95 -7.85
N ASP A 573 -9.76 29.64 -8.59
CA ASP A 573 -10.92 29.01 -9.25
C ASP A 573 -10.52 28.51 -10.64
N MET A 574 -10.62 27.19 -10.83
CA MET A 574 -10.21 26.48 -12.04
C MET A 574 -11.35 26.22 -13.04
N SER A 575 -12.58 26.64 -12.73
CA SER A 575 -13.79 26.27 -13.47
C SER A 575 -14.14 27.14 -14.68
N GLY A 576 -13.56 28.34 -14.77
CA GLY A 576 -13.96 29.37 -15.74
C GLY A 576 -15.36 29.98 -15.49
N ARG A 577 -16.03 29.66 -14.37
CA ARG A 577 -17.38 30.14 -14.06
C ARG A 577 -17.34 31.56 -13.49
N MET A 578 -17.48 32.56 -14.36
CA MET A 578 -17.45 33.98 -13.99
C MET A 578 -18.51 34.41 -12.95
N GLN A 579 -19.53 33.59 -12.70
CA GLN A 579 -20.54 33.80 -11.65
C GLN A 579 -20.12 33.28 -10.26
N ASN A 580 -18.98 32.59 -10.13
CA ASN A 580 -18.49 32.17 -8.83
C ASN A 580 -17.98 33.36 -8.01
N GLU A 581 -18.21 33.34 -6.69
CA GLU A 581 -17.66 34.33 -5.77
C GLU A 581 -17.51 33.79 -4.35
N GLY A 582 -16.68 34.48 -3.56
CA GLY A 582 -16.45 34.19 -2.16
C GLY A 582 -15.23 34.94 -1.61
N ARG A 583 -14.65 34.44 -0.52
CA ARG A 583 -13.50 35.06 0.15
C ARG A 583 -12.75 34.09 1.06
N ILE A 584 -11.45 34.31 1.19
CA ILE A 584 -10.63 33.76 2.27
C ILE A 584 -10.88 34.65 3.48
N VAL A 585 -11.49 34.10 4.54
CA VAL A 585 -11.87 34.85 5.75
C VAL A 585 -10.72 34.91 6.74
N ASN A 586 -10.05 33.77 6.98
CA ASN A 586 -8.91 33.66 7.88
C ASN A 586 -8.03 32.46 7.46
N TRP A 587 -6.83 32.38 8.03
CA TRP A 587 -5.94 31.22 7.91
C TRP A 587 -4.98 31.11 9.10
N LYS A 588 -4.45 29.90 9.34
CA LYS A 588 -3.24 29.65 10.14
C LYS A 588 -2.40 28.55 9.47
N LEU A 589 -1.09 28.71 9.47
CA LEU A 589 -0.13 27.70 9.05
C LEU A 589 0.47 27.06 10.32
N ILE A 590 0.03 25.85 10.65
CA ILE A 590 0.58 25.05 11.73
C ILE A 590 1.77 24.25 11.21
N LEU A 591 2.90 24.41 11.87
CA LEU A 591 4.10 23.63 11.61
C LEU A 591 4.27 22.63 12.77
N HIS A 592 4.43 21.35 12.46
CA HIS A 592 4.80 20.31 13.41
C HIS A 592 6.19 19.77 13.07
N GLY A 593 6.95 19.39 14.09
CA GLY A 593 8.30 18.87 13.87
C GLY A 593 9.16 18.94 15.12
N THR A 594 10.47 19.08 14.91
CA THR A 594 11.48 19.06 15.98
C THR A 594 12.41 20.27 15.95
N SER A 595 12.88 20.66 17.13
CA SER A 595 13.84 21.76 17.34
C SER A 595 15.28 21.42 16.90
N SER A 596 15.54 20.17 16.55
CA SER A 596 16.82 19.64 16.07
C SER A 596 16.59 18.46 15.12
N GLN A 597 17.32 18.42 14.01
CA GLN A 597 17.21 17.36 12.99
C GLN A 597 17.42 15.96 13.63
N PRO A 598 16.49 15.00 13.41
CA PRO A 598 16.62 13.63 13.93
C PRO A 598 17.86 12.89 13.42
N GLU A 599 18.37 11.94 14.21
CA GLU A 599 19.65 11.25 13.96
C GLU A 599 19.71 10.58 12.59
N HIS A 600 18.66 9.84 12.22
CA HIS A 600 18.57 9.15 10.93
C HIS A 600 18.59 10.10 9.72
N MET A 601 18.23 11.38 9.91
CA MET A 601 18.15 12.38 8.85
C MET A 601 19.44 13.19 8.66
N LYS A 602 20.43 13.07 9.55
CA LYS A 602 21.71 13.81 9.45
C LYS A 602 22.57 13.38 8.26
N GLN A 603 22.36 12.17 7.75
CA GLN A 603 22.90 11.71 6.48
C GLN A 603 21.79 11.79 5.42
N PRO A 604 22.10 12.19 4.17
CA PRO A 604 21.08 12.27 3.12
C PRO A 604 20.52 10.87 2.80
N ARG A 605 19.20 10.77 2.58
CA ARG A 605 18.55 9.50 2.24
C ARG A 605 19.12 8.94 0.93
N VAL A 606 19.67 7.73 0.99
CA VAL A 606 20.17 7.00 -0.18
C VAL A 606 19.06 6.09 -0.70
N TYR A 607 18.59 6.33 -1.92
CA TYR A 607 17.60 5.48 -2.57
C TYR A 607 18.25 4.25 -3.21
N THR A 608 17.70 3.08 -2.95
CA THR A 608 18.21 1.81 -3.48
C THR A 608 17.53 1.51 -4.81
N SER A 609 18.29 1.36 -5.90
CA SER A 609 17.68 0.99 -7.19
C SER A 609 16.96 -0.35 -7.09
N TYR A 610 15.77 -0.40 -7.70
CA TYR A 610 14.89 -1.54 -7.83
C TYR A 610 15.59 -2.83 -8.30
N ASN A 611 16.65 -2.73 -9.11
CA ASN A 611 17.46 -3.88 -9.53
C ASN A 611 18.26 -4.51 -8.36
N THR A 612 18.79 -3.69 -7.45
CA THR A 612 19.47 -4.16 -6.23
C THR A 612 18.45 -4.77 -5.26
N VAL A 613 17.30 -4.11 -5.13
CA VAL A 613 16.12 -4.57 -4.39
C VAL A 613 15.57 -5.91 -4.93
N GLN A 614 15.72 -6.20 -6.23
CA GLN A 614 15.46 -7.51 -6.84
C GLN A 614 16.58 -8.55 -6.68
N ASN A 615 17.84 -8.13 -6.49
CA ASN A 615 18.98 -9.04 -6.37
C ASN A 615 19.18 -9.56 -4.95
N ASP A 616 18.83 -8.76 -3.92
CA ASP A 616 18.78 -9.21 -2.52
C ASP A 616 17.77 -10.38 -2.36
N ARG A 617 16.59 -10.27 -2.99
CA ARG A 617 15.58 -11.35 -3.12
C ARG A 617 16.10 -12.66 -3.74
N ARG A 618 17.29 -12.67 -4.37
CA ARG A 618 17.88 -13.85 -5.04
C ARG A 618 19.04 -14.48 -4.29
N GLY A 619 19.40 -13.98 -3.10
CA GLY A 619 20.50 -14.52 -2.30
C GLY A 619 21.87 -14.45 -3.01
N VAL A 620 22.07 -13.43 -3.85
CA VAL A 620 23.37 -13.20 -4.50
C VAL A 620 24.21 -12.34 -3.56
N GLU A 621 25.26 -12.93 -2.99
CA GLU A 621 26.22 -12.21 -2.16
C GLU A 621 26.74 -10.96 -2.87
N LYS A 622 26.87 -9.84 -2.14
CA LYS A 622 27.53 -8.64 -2.66
C LYS A 622 28.96 -9.00 -3.06
N MET A 623 29.28 -8.94 -4.35
CA MET A 623 30.66 -8.77 -4.78
C MET A 623 31.14 -7.43 -4.20
N VAL A 624 32.07 -7.50 -3.24
CA VAL A 624 32.77 -6.33 -2.72
C VAL A 624 33.70 -5.84 -3.82
N ASP A 625 33.50 -4.59 -4.26
CA ASP A 625 34.25 -3.99 -5.35
C ASP A 625 35.59 -3.46 -4.82
N PRO A 626 36.76 -4.02 -5.23
CA PRO A 626 38.05 -3.66 -4.68
C PRO A 626 38.62 -2.44 -5.42
N GLY A 627 38.12 -1.24 -5.10
CA GLY A 627 38.40 -0.04 -5.89
C GLY A 627 38.14 1.32 -5.23
N GLU A 628 38.58 1.52 -3.98
CA GLU A 628 38.78 2.90 -3.51
C GLU A 628 40.02 3.51 -4.16
N GLU A 629 39.86 4.38 -5.15
CA GLU A 629 40.88 5.39 -5.48
C GLU A 629 40.29 6.64 -6.17
N GLN A 630 40.64 7.81 -5.66
CA GLN A 630 40.38 9.14 -6.25
C GLN A 630 41.74 9.82 -6.52
N PRO A 631 41.80 10.94 -7.26
CA PRO A 631 41.12 11.24 -8.53
C PRO A 631 42.09 11.89 -9.55
N THR A 632 41.70 11.99 -10.84
CA THR A 632 42.30 13.03 -11.71
C THR A 632 41.38 13.50 -12.85
N GLN A 633 41.65 14.71 -13.32
CA GLN A 633 40.93 15.40 -14.40
C GLN A 633 41.52 15.05 -15.78
N GLN A 634 40.70 14.99 -16.84
CA GLN A 634 40.67 16.04 -17.89
C GLN A 634 39.78 15.69 -19.12
N ASN A 635 38.78 16.56 -19.37
CA ASN A 635 38.66 17.38 -20.59
C ASN A 635 38.68 16.70 -21.99
N LEU A 636 37.53 16.70 -22.73
CA LEU A 636 37.28 17.46 -24.00
C LEU A 636 36.25 16.88 -25.00
N LYS A 637 35.17 17.64 -25.23
CA LYS A 637 34.53 18.01 -26.53
C LYS A 637 33.90 16.98 -27.52
N LYS A 638 32.62 17.30 -27.84
CA LYS A 638 31.97 17.41 -29.18
C LYS A 638 31.37 16.18 -29.91
N ASN A 639 30.03 16.19 -29.92
CA ASN A 639 29.10 15.99 -31.08
C ASN A 639 29.68 16.32 -32.49
N PRO A 640 29.21 15.69 -33.60
CA PRO A 640 27.77 15.74 -33.95
C PRO A 640 27.11 14.59 -34.77
N LEU A 641 25.78 14.62 -34.71
CA LEU A 641 24.75 14.26 -35.71
C LEU A 641 25.19 13.72 -37.09
N VAL A 642 24.58 12.61 -37.50
CA VAL A 642 24.10 12.39 -38.88
C VAL A 642 22.69 11.78 -38.82
N SER A 643 21.78 12.25 -39.68
CA SER A 643 20.42 11.74 -39.85
C SER A 643 20.26 10.99 -41.18
N LYS A 644 19.28 10.08 -41.29
CA LYS A 644 18.45 9.95 -42.49
C LYS A 644 17.17 9.14 -42.33
N SER A 645 16.15 9.58 -43.06
CA SER A 645 14.90 8.90 -43.42
C SER A 645 15.14 7.90 -44.58
N THR A 646 14.19 7.22 -45.24
CA THR A 646 12.71 7.27 -45.42
C THR A 646 12.28 5.86 -45.96
N SER A 647 11.04 5.43 -46.24
CA SER A 647 9.68 6.02 -46.26
C SER A 647 8.62 4.90 -46.40
N GLY A 648 7.50 5.00 -45.67
CA GLY A 648 6.17 4.51 -46.11
C GLY A 648 5.90 3.00 -46.08
N ASP A 649 4.68 2.55 -46.39
CA ASP A 649 3.40 3.28 -46.53
C ASP A 649 2.23 2.29 -46.31
N GLY A 650 1.02 2.75 -45.96
CA GLY A 650 -0.14 1.87 -45.71
C GLY A 650 -1.33 2.52 -45.02
N THR A 651 -2.26 3.07 -45.81
CA THR A 651 -3.51 3.70 -45.35
C THR A 651 -4.62 2.68 -45.04
N GLY A 652 -5.58 3.07 -44.17
CA GLY A 652 -6.73 2.22 -43.83
C GLY A 652 -7.79 2.90 -42.96
N ASP A 653 -8.62 3.75 -43.55
CA ASP A 653 -9.62 4.58 -42.87
C ASP A 653 -11.06 4.07 -43.15
N ARG A 654 -11.94 3.95 -42.12
CA ARG A 654 -13.42 4.01 -42.27
C ARG A 654 -14.24 3.97 -40.97
N LYS A 655 -15.34 4.73 -41.03
CA LYS A 655 -16.30 5.15 -39.99
C LYS A 655 -17.29 4.08 -39.48
N ASP A 656 -17.97 4.45 -38.40
CA ASP A 656 -19.14 3.85 -37.75
C ASP A 656 -20.47 4.00 -38.54
N GLU A 657 -21.50 3.21 -38.15
CA GLU A 657 -22.93 3.51 -38.33
C GLU A 657 -23.79 2.80 -37.25
N LEU A 658 -25.05 3.23 -37.04
CA LEU A 658 -25.89 2.95 -35.85
C LEU A 658 -27.03 1.92 -36.08
N ALA A 659 -27.48 1.25 -35.00
CA ALA A 659 -28.80 0.59 -34.90
C ALA A 659 -29.27 0.42 -33.43
N GLU A 660 -30.58 0.41 -33.18
CA GLU A 660 -31.21 0.31 -31.84
C GLU A 660 -32.11 -0.95 -31.67
N ALA A 661 -32.27 -1.42 -30.42
CA ALA A 661 -33.39 -2.21 -29.84
C ALA A 661 -33.89 -3.52 -30.54
N ALA A 662 -34.49 -4.52 -29.88
CA ALA A 662 -35.26 -4.57 -28.62
C ALA A 662 -35.15 -5.98 -27.94
N PRO A 663 -35.71 -6.21 -26.73
CA PRO A 663 -35.36 -7.35 -25.84
C PRO A 663 -36.34 -8.55 -25.85
N SER A 664 -35.98 -9.67 -25.20
CA SER A 664 -36.91 -10.79 -24.95
C SER A 664 -36.79 -11.54 -23.60
N GLU A 665 -37.97 -12.02 -23.16
CA GLU A 665 -38.30 -13.20 -22.33
C GLU A 665 -37.70 -13.45 -20.93
N ALA A 666 -36.54 -12.92 -20.52
CA ALA A 666 -36.04 -13.18 -19.15
C ALA A 666 -36.93 -12.55 -18.06
N MET A 667 -37.38 -11.32 -18.28
CA MET A 667 -38.02 -10.48 -17.25
C MET A 667 -39.54 -10.76 -17.07
N LEU A 668 -40.17 -11.45 -18.02
CA LEU A 668 -41.62 -11.73 -17.99
C LEU A 668 -42.02 -12.90 -17.08
N ARG A 669 -41.08 -13.77 -16.68
CA ARG A 669 -41.37 -14.92 -15.80
C ARG A 669 -41.26 -14.64 -14.30
N LEU A 670 -40.66 -13.51 -13.90
CA LEU A 670 -40.46 -13.15 -12.49
C LEU A 670 -41.71 -12.57 -11.80
N LEU A 671 -42.68 -12.07 -12.56
CA LEU A 671 -43.84 -11.34 -12.01
C LEU A 671 -45.09 -12.21 -11.72
N GLN A 672 -45.11 -13.50 -12.07
CA GLN A 672 -46.32 -14.34 -11.94
C GLN A 672 -46.45 -15.13 -10.62
N ASN A 673 -45.40 -15.23 -9.79
CA ASN A 673 -45.43 -16.00 -8.54
C ASN A 673 -45.74 -15.17 -7.28
N ALA A 674 -46.01 -13.86 -7.41
CA ALA A 674 -46.08 -12.95 -6.26
C ALA A 674 -47.40 -12.96 -5.46
N PHE A 675 -48.49 -13.57 -5.96
CA PHE A 675 -49.82 -13.46 -5.34
C PHE A 675 -50.63 -14.77 -5.31
N SER A 676 -50.70 -15.39 -4.13
CA SER A 676 -51.74 -16.36 -3.73
C SER A 676 -51.79 -16.47 -2.19
N LYS A 677 -52.99 -16.47 -1.59
CA LYS A 677 -53.21 -16.55 -0.12
C LYS A 677 -54.18 -17.70 0.24
N ASN A 678 -53.99 -18.34 1.41
CA ASN A 678 -55.02 -18.49 2.49
C ASN A 678 -54.82 -19.70 3.45
N SER A 679 -54.31 -19.42 4.67
CA SER A 679 -54.97 -19.74 5.96
C SER A 679 -54.90 -21.16 6.63
N PRO A 680 -55.09 -21.25 7.98
CA PRO A 680 -54.59 -22.30 8.91
C PRO A 680 -55.76 -23.07 9.62
N PRO A 681 -55.73 -23.66 10.87
CA PRO A 681 -54.68 -23.84 11.92
C PRO A 681 -54.66 -25.19 12.70
N LYS A 682 -53.79 -25.32 13.74
CA LYS A 682 -53.96 -26.18 14.94
C LYS A 682 -53.11 -25.71 16.15
N GLN A 683 -53.35 -26.22 17.37
CA GLN A 683 -53.00 -25.54 18.66
C GLN A 683 -52.22 -26.37 19.72
N SER A 684 -51.19 -25.75 20.35
CA SER A 684 -50.91 -25.68 21.82
C SER A 684 -50.61 -26.97 22.65
N PRO A 685 -50.13 -26.94 23.95
CA PRO A 685 -50.04 -25.78 24.89
C PRO A 685 -48.84 -25.63 25.88
N LYS A 686 -48.45 -24.36 26.11
CA LYS A 686 -48.15 -23.62 27.38
C LYS A 686 -47.23 -24.17 28.51
N LYS A 687 -46.28 -23.30 28.94
CA LYS A 687 -46.22 -22.67 30.29
C LYS A 687 -45.52 -21.28 30.23
N PRO A 688 -45.64 -20.38 31.24
CA PRO A 688 -45.41 -18.92 31.08
C PRO A 688 -44.19 -18.33 31.83
N PRO A 689 -43.83 -17.07 31.52
CA PRO A 689 -43.54 -16.08 32.57
C PRO A 689 -44.09 -14.65 32.29
N SER A 690 -44.07 -13.80 33.33
CA SER A 690 -44.13 -12.31 33.34
C SER A 690 -45.29 -11.59 32.62
N ALA A 691 -45.97 -10.69 33.34
CA ALA A 691 -46.92 -9.75 32.74
C ALA A 691 -46.19 -8.61 32.01
N LYS A 692 -46.37 -8.52 30.69
CA LYS A 692 -46.08 -7.31 29.91
C LYS A 692 -47.34 -6.43 29.84
N LEU A 693 -47.15 -5.11 29.91
CA LEU A 693 -48.16 -4.15 29.45
C LEU A 693 -48.23 -4.24 27.92
N ASN A 694 -49.22 -4.97 27.41
CA ASN A 694 -49.54 -4.94 25.98
C ASN A 694 -50.32 -3.67 25.68
N ILE A 695 -49.66 -2.68 25.09
CA ILE A 695 -50.34 -1.63 24.33
C ILE A 695 -51.02 -2.31 23.12
N PRO A 696 -52.30 -2.04 22.81
CA PRO A 696 -52.95 -2.63 21.64
C PRO A 696 -52.27 -2.18 20.35
N TYR A 697 -52.29 -3.05 19.34
CA TYR A 697 -51.59 -2.81 18.08
C TYR A 697 -52.29 -1.70 17.25
N GLU A 698 -53.60 -1.54 17.44
CA GLU A 698 -54.38 -0.42 16.93
C GLU A 698 -53.83 0.93 17.43
N ASN A 699 -53.63 1.10 18.75
CA ASN A 699 -53.14 2.35 19.34
C ASN A 699 -51.73 2.74 18.84
N PHE A 700 -50.88 1.76 18.49
CA PHE A 700 -49.57 2.04 17.87
C PHE A 700 -49.72 2.59 16.45
N TYR A 701 -50.63 2.02 15.65
CA TYR A 701 -50.94 2.55 14.31
C TYR A 701 -51.61 3.92 14.39
N GLU A 702 -52.51 4.16 15.34
CA GLU A 702 -53.17 5.45 15.52
C GLU A 702 -52.19 6.53 16.01
N ALA A 703 -51.22 6.19 16.87
CA ALA A 703 -50.09 7.07 17.21
C ALA A 703 -49.27 7.42 15.95
N LEU A 704 -48.98 6.43 15.11
CA LEU A 704 -48.27 6.64 13.84
C LEU A 704 -49.09 7.48 12.86
N GLU A 705 -50.42 7.35 12.85
CA GLU A 705 -51.30 8.13 11.98
C GLU A 705 -51.50 9.57 12.50
N LYS A 706 -51.58 9.78 13.82
CA LYS A 706 -51.52 11.13 14.44
C LYS A 706 -50.19 11.84 14.11
N LEU A 707 -49.07 11.11 14.07
CA LEU A 707 -47.76 11.64 13.67
C LEU A 707 -47.64 11.94 12.16
N ASN A 708 -48.38 11.26 11.29
CA ASN A 708 -48.25 11.37 9.83
C ASN A 708 -49.42 12.11 9.13
N LYS A 709 -50.43 12.62 9.87
CA LYS A 709 -51.55 13.38 9.30
C LYS A 709 -51.13 14.80 8.90
N PRO A 710 -51.19 15.18 7.61
CA PRO A 710 -50.75 16.51 7.15
C PRO A 710 -51.85 17.56 7.38
N SER A 711 -52.05 17.97 8.64
CA SER A 711 -53.06 18.97 9.01
C SER A 711 -52.47 20.36 9.26
N GLN A 712 -52.60 21.24 8.26
CA GLN A 712 -52.69 22.69 8.42
C GLN A 712 -51.50 23.42 9.07
N LEU A 713 -50.29 23.22 8.54
CA LEU A 713 -49.24 24.24 8.58
C LEU A 713 -49.04 24.85 7.19
N LYS A 714 -49.90 25.84 6.88
CA LYS A 714 -49.42 27.00 6.13
C LYS A 714 -48.75 27.93 7.14
N ASP A 715 -47.70 28.61 6.69
CA ASP A 715 -47.01 29.67 7.43
C ASP A 715 -46.20 29.19 8.66
N SER A 716 -45.37 28.17 8.48
CA SER A 716 -44.14 27.97 9.27
C SER A 716 -43.04 27.25 8.47
N GLU A 717 -41.79 27.64 8.69
CA GLU A 717 -40.60 26.98 8.12
C GLU A 717 -40.36 25.63 8.80
N ASP A 718 -40.58 24.52 8.09
CA ASP A 718 -40.04 23.18 8.40
C ASP A 718 -40.40 22.20 7.25
N SER A 719 -39.66 22.26 6.14
CA SER A 719 -39.80 21.31 5.03
C SER A 719 -38.69 20.26 5.10
N LEU A 720 -39.03 18.98 5.24
CA LEU A 720 -38.03 17.91 5.30
C LEU A 720 -37.32 17.74 3.94
N TYR A 721 -36.18 18.42 3.76
CA TYR A 721 -34.93 17.95 3.14
C TYR A 721 -33.96 19.15 3.03
N ASN A 722 -32.73 18.99 3.54
CA ASN A 722 -31.71 20.02 3.77
C ASN A 722 -32.11 21.12 4.77
N ASP A 723 -31.41 21.16 5.91
CA ASP A 723 -30.44 22.23 6.17
C ASP A 723 -29.69 21.97 7.49
N TYR A 724 -28.42 21.59 7.40
CA TYR A 724 -27.54 21.43 8.56
C TYR A 724 -26.87 22.78 8.90
N VAL A 725 -27.68 23.75 9.35
CA VAL A 725 -27.20 25.05 9.81
C VAL A 725 -26.75 24.96 11.26
N ASP A 726 -25.55 25.50 11.53
CA ASP A 726 -24.84 25.38 12.79
C ASP A 726 -25.40 26.32 13.90
N VAL A 727 -26.35 25.81 14.70
CA VAL A 727 -27.00 26.55 15.80
C VAL A 727 -26.43 26.16 17.19
N PHE A 728 -25.11 25.99 17.31
CA PHE A 728 -24.49 25.50 18.56
C PHE A 728 -24.41 26.49 19.75
N TYR A 729 -24.94 27.72 19.61
CA TYR A 729 -24.73 28.81 20.58
C TYR A 729 -25.96 29.21 21.44
N ASN A 730 -27.03 28.41 21.51
CA ASN A 730 -28.16 28.72 22.42
C ASN A 730 -28.72 27.50 23.17
N THR A 731 -28.97 27.68 24.47
CA THR A 731 -29.27 26.59 25.42
C THR A 731 -30.77 26.25 25.49
N LYS A 732 -31.21 25.19 24.79
CA LYS A 732 -32.42 24.41 25.14
C LYS A 732 -32.18 22.91 24.86
N PRO A 733 -32.77 21.99 25.66
CA PRO A 733 -32.58 20.56 25.46
C PRO A 733 -33.31 20.06 24.20
N TYR A 734 -32.60 19.27 23.40
CA TYR A 734 -33.16 18.54 22.26
C TYR A 734 -34.02 17.37 22.76
N LYS A 735 -35.08 17.00 22.03
CA LYS A 735 -35.90 15.81 22.28
C LYS A 735 -35.92 14.92 21.05
N HIS A 736 -35.75 13.62 21.23
CA HIS A 736 -35.65 12.66 20.14
C HIS A 736 -37.01 12.41 19.46
N ARG A 737 -36.98 11.80 18.28
CA ARG A 737 -38.18 11.35 17.56
C ARG A 737 -38.98 10.36 18.42
N ASP A 738 -38.28 9.53 19.17
CA ASP A 738 -38.85 8.51 20.05
C ASP A 738 -39.54 9.14 21.26
N ASP A 739 -39.06 10.27 21.80
CA ASP A 739 -39.78 11.04 22.82
C ASP A 739 -41.15 11.51 22.32
N ARG A 740 -41.27 11.87 21.02
CA ARG A 740 -42.54 12.29 20.42
C ARG A 740 -43.48 11.12 20.19
N LEU A 741 -42.97 9.95 19.78
CA LEU A 741 -43.75 8.72 19.67
C LEU A 741 -44.23 8.24 21.05
N LEU A 742 -43.37 8.27 22.06
CA LEU A 742 -43.68 7.92 23.44
C LEU A 742 -44.70 8.88 24.04
N GLN A 743 -44.57 10.19 23.80
CA GLN A 743 -45.54 11.20 24.21
C GLN A 743 -46.90 10.98 23.53
N ALA A 744 -46.94 10.75 22.21
CA ALA A 744 -48.17 10.47 21.47
C ALA A 744 -48.88 9.19 21.96
N LEU A 745 -48.13 8.14 22.28
CA LEU A 745 -48.65 6.93 22.91
C LEU A 745 -49.19 7.20 24.33
N VAL A 746 -48.46 7.96 25.16
CA VAL A 746 -48.91 8.36 26.50
C VAL A 746 -50.19 9.20 26.46
N ASP A 747 -50.34 10.07 25.46
CA ASP A 747 -51.53 10.93 25.34
C ASP A 747 -52.73 10.18 24.75
N ILE A 748 -52.54 9.24 23.81
CA ILE A 748 -53.60 8.29 23.41
C ILE A 748 -54.05 7.42 24.59
N LEU A 749 -53.11 6.89 25.38
CA LEU A 749 -53.42 6.10 26.58
C LEU A 749 -54.08 6.92 27.71
N ARG A 750 -54.18 8.25 27.58
CA ARG A 750 -54.94 9.15 28.47
C ARG A 750 -56.29 9.58 27.88
N GLU A 751 -56.48 9.47 26.56
CA GLU A 751 -57.76 9.72 25.91
C GLU A 751 -58.75 8.55 26.13
N GLU A 752 -58.26 7.34 26.41
CA GLU A 752 -59.08 6.15 26.72
C GLU A 752 -59.36 5.91 28.23
N ASN A 753 -58.96 6.85 29.11
CA ASN A 753 -58.97 6.86 30.60
C ASN A 753 -57.76 6.23 31.31
#